data_AF-A0A453KIM7-F1
#
_entry.id   AF-A0A453KIM7-F1
#
_cell.length_a   1.000
_cell.length_b   1.000
_cell.length_c   1.000
_cell.angle_alpha   90.00
_cell.angle_beta   90.00
_cell.angle_gamma   90.00
#
_symmetry.space_group_name_H-M   'P 1'
#
loop_
_entity.id
_entity.type
_entity.pdbx_description
1 polymer ?
#
loop_
_entity_poly.entity_id
_entity_poly.type
_entity_poly.pdbx_seq_one_letter_code
_entity_poly.pdbx_strand_id
1 'polypeptide(L)'
;LHSTKAAAPPIVSPQIAHRRLVSSKSPPAILPPPPPDPASSSSPETPRADRRPDRGAERAARRNIWRVNHGPPQDSTGSRARDPLFRSRTPPPSSPSPLESRPSPRLHAELVSGTSGFGFDRSTHAMAGFGGNCRLGAVLFFSAWITLAALNRLVRPAPNGCQMTYMYPTYIPIHAPNNVSSDRYGLFLYHEGWKEIDFDERVRKLDGVPVLFIPGNGGSYKQVRSFAAESSRAYQNGPLEPSFYREPSSAFELEDSSLPSQYGRILDWFTVDLEGEHSAMDGRILEEHTEYVVYAIHRILDQYKESHLARSKDGVRSTGNLPSSVMLVGHSMGGFVARAALVHPGLRKSAVETILTLSSPHQYPPVALQPSLGHFFSHVNEEWRNGYKKGVSHTSSPKLSNVVVVSISGGIHDYQIRSRLAALDGIVPSTHGFMVGSSSVKNVWLSMEHQSILWCNQLAVQVAHTLLSMIDPVDRQPFLSSQKRVFVFAKMLQSVVPQSLSWMNHVSGSQSSNFLASDTREAGELQRNDTLFCPPSVLWTSDGLEKDLHIQSNLVTVLAMDGRRRWLDIKKLGSNGRGHFVFVTNLAPCSGVRIHLWPEKHRSSIENEVPASKRIVEVTSKMVHIPAGPAPKQVEPGSQTEQPPPSAFLLLSPEDMNGYNFMTISVASRQTISGRPPPAASMAVGQFFNPVEGTSALSVGRIVHSSYSPEEIFLKEDHPMALTLSFSVSLGLLPVLLSLRTTGCGIKNIGDQIEADKNNLCKLRCFPPVALAWDSVSGIHIIPNIYSETVVVDSSPATWDSHQGAEKTTVLVL
;
A
#
# COMPACT_ATOMS: atom_id res chain seq x y z
N LEU A 1 10.50 69.11 10.46
CA LEU A 1 10.71 69.86 9.21
C LEU A 1 9.92 69.14 8.12
N HIS A 2 8.84 69.79 7.67
CA HIS A 2 8.04 69.65 6.43
C HIS A 2 7.84 68.26 5.77
N SER A 3 6.65 67.86 5.29
CA SER A 3 5.32 68.46 5.22
C SER A 3 4.35 67.43 4.63
N THR A 4 3.20 67.28 5.27
CA THR A 4 1.82 67.00 4.80
C THR A 4 1.54 66.67 3.30
N LYS A 5 0.65 65.70 3.01
CA LYS A 5 -0.80 65.92 2.76
C LYS A 5 -1.55 64.65 2.29
N ALA A 6 -2.77 64.52 2.81
CA ALA A 6 -3.82 63.59 2.40
C ALA A 6 -4.59 64.08 1.17
N ALA A 7 -5.22 63.17 0.40
CA ALA A 7 -6.55 63.34 -0.21
C ALA A 7 -6.98 62.08 -0.99
N ALA A 8 -8.20 61.61 -0.73
CA ALA A 8 -9.06 60.85 -1.64
C ALA A 8 -10.24 61.76 -2.04
N PRO A 9 -11.22 61.36 -2.89
CA PRO A 9 -11.19 60.70 -4.20
C PRO A 9 -11.82 61.63 -5.28
N PRO A 10 -12.21 61.12 -6.47
CA PRO A 10 -13.54 61.49 -6.96
C PRO A 10 -14.36 60.33 -7.53
N ILE A 11 -15.66 60.42 -7.22
CA ILE A 11 -16.80 59.77 -7.87
C ILE A 11 -17.10 60.53 -9.16
N VAL A 12 -17.33 59.85 -10.30
CA VAL A 12 -18.32 60.22 -11.34
C VAL A 12 -18.62 58.99 -12.23
N SER A 13 -19.90 58.62 -12.32
CA SER A 13 -20.51 57.68 -13.26
C SER A 13 -20.49 58.21 -14.71
N PRO A 14 -20.74 57.35 -15.72
CA PRO A 14 -21.90 57.65 -16.56
C PRO A 14 -22.75 56.42 -16.90
N GLN A 15 -24.06 56.57 -16.74
CA GLN A 15 -25.05 55.87 -17.54
C GLN A 15 -25.07 56.46 -18.96
N ILE A 16 -25.30 55.64 -19.99
CA ILE A 16 -26.39 55.80 -20.99
C ILE A 16 -26.34 54.64 -22.01
N ALA A 17 -27.46 53.90 -22.00
CA ALA A 17 -28.27 53.35 -23.10
C ALA A 17 -27.69 52.50 -24.25
N HIS A 18 -28.14 51.24 -24.23
CA HIS A 18 -28.88 50.55 -25.30
C HIS A 18 -28.49 50.73 -26.78
N ARG A 19 -28.07 49.61 -27.39
CA ARG A 19 -28.71 49.14 -28.63
C ARG A 19 -28.73 47.62 -28.72
N ARG A 20 -29.96 47.09 -28.81
CA ARG A 20 -30.32 45.71 -29.14
C ARG A 20 -29.77 45.34 -30.53
N LEU A 21 -29.16 44.16 -30.64
CA LEU A 21 -29.20 43.36 -31.85
C LEU A 21 -29.65 41.95 -31.46
N VAL A 22 -30.87 41.65 -31.91
CA VAL A 22 -31.52 40.36 -31.80
C VAL A 22 -30.86 39.41 -32.80
N SER A 23 -30.35 38.28 -32.33
CA SER A 23 -30.20 37.08 -33.16
C SER A 23 -30.65 35.88 -32.33
N SER A 24 -31.87 35.46 -32.63
CA SER A 24 -32.47 34.22 -32.18
C SER A 24 -31.74 33.03 -32.80
N LYS A 25 -31.02 32.25 -31.98
CA LYS A 25 -30.81 30.82 -32.23
C LYS A 25 -31.14 30.06 -30.96
N SER A 26 -32.27 29.37 -31.03
CA SER A 26 -32.69 28.35 -30.07
C SER A 26 -31.62 27.25 -29.92
N PRO A 27 -31.46 26.67 -28.72
CA PRO A 27 -30.59 25.51 -28.50
C PRO A 27 -31.20 24.24 -29.13
N PRO A 28 -30.39 23.24 -29.51
CA PRO A 28 -30.90 21.97 -30.03
C PRO A 28 -31.59 21.19 -28.90
N ALA A 29 -32.74 20.61 -29.22
CA ALA A 29 -33.45 19.69 -28.35
C ALA A 29 -32.58 18.44 -28.08
N ILE A 30 -32.33 18.16 -26.81
CA ILE A 30 -31.68 16.93 -26.36
C ILE A 30 -32.73 15.82 -26.39
N LEU A 31 -32.55 14.88 -27.32
CA LEU A 31 -33.31 13.63 -27.37
C LEU A 31 -32.99 12.76 -26.14
N PRO A 32 -33.99 12.11 -25.51
CA PRO A 32 -33.75 11.10 -24.48
C PRO A 32 -33.07 9.86 -25.08
N PRO A 33 -32.32 9.08 -24.27
CA PRO A 33 -31.70 7.83 -24.74
C PRO A 33 -32.76 6.79 -25.15
N PRO A 34 -32.43 5.89 -26.10
CA PRO A 34 -33.37 4.86 -26.53
C PRO A 34 -33.64 3.84 -25.42
N PRO A 35 -34.86 3.28 -25.34
CA PRO A 35 -35.16 2.19 -24.40
C PRO A 35 -34.43 0.90 -24.82
N PRO A 36 -34.11 0.01 -23.87
CA PRO A 36 -33.62 -1.32 -24.21
C PRO A 36 -34.72 -2.15 -24.87
N ASP A 37 -34.37 -2.85 -25.95
CA ASP A 37 -35.29 -3.73 -26.68
C ASP A 37 -35.81 -4.90 -25.81
N PRO A 38 -37.07 -5.33 -26.04
CA PRO A 38 -37.75 -6.32 -25.22
C PRO A 38 -37.43 -7.74 -25.67
N ALA A 39 -36.95 -8.57 -24.76
CA ALA A 39 -37.12 -10.02 -24.90
C ALA A 39 -38.54 -10.39 -24.45
N SER A 40 -39.41 -10.61 -25.43
CA SER A 40 -40.56 -11.50 -25.36
C SER A 40 -40.14 -12.89 -24.84
N SER A 41 -40.97 -13.76 -24.27
CA SER A 41 -42.32 -13.72 -23.74
C SER A 41 -42.59 -15.15 -23.27
N SER A 42 -43.03 -15.37 -22.02
CA SER A 42 -43.95 -16.47 -21.69
C SER A 42 -44.53 -16.25 -20.29
N SER A 43 -45.53 -15.38 -20.24
CA SER A 43 -46.63 -15.40 -19.27
C SER A 43 -47.66 -16.47 -19.72
N PRO A 44 -48.77 -16.70 -18.99
CA PRO A 44 -48.99 -16.53 -17.55
C PRO A 44 -49.75 -17.73 -16.95
N GLU A 45 -49.78 -17.85 -15.61
CA GLU A 45 -51.04 -18.10 -14.92
C GLU A 45 -50.94 -17.67 -13.46
N THR A 46 -51.93 -16.88 -13.06
CA THR A 46 -52.29 -16.40 -11.72
C THR A 46 -53.84 -16.39 -11.70
N PRO A 47 -54.55 -16.15 -10.58
CA PRO A 47 -54.15 -16.04 -9.17
C PRO A 47 -55.15 -16.77 -8.23
N ARG A 48 -54.98 -16.50 -6.92
CA ARG A 48 -55.94 -16.58 -5.77
C ARG A 48 -55.75 -17.80 -4.87
N ALA A 49 -55.77 -17.71 -3.54
CA ALA A 49 -55.98 -16.59 -2.63
C ALA A 49 -55.50 -16.97 -1.20
N ASP A 50 -55.30 -15.91 -0.40
CA ASP A 50 -55.52 -15.80 1.04
C ASP A 50 -54.76 -16.64 2.09
N ARG A 51 -53.84 -15.92 2.76
CA ARG A 51 -53.87 -15.57 4.19
C ARG A 51 -54.24 -16.66 5.23
N ARG A 52 -53.19 -16.99 6.00
CA ARG A 52 -53.10 -17.09 7.48
C ARG A 52 -53.84 -18.26 8.18
N PRO A 53 -53.48 -18.60 9.44
CA PRO A 53 -52.22 -18.44 10.17
C PRO A 53 -51.84 -19.70 11.00
N ASP A 54 -50.82 -19.52 11.84
CA ASP A 54 -50.73 -20.06 13.21
C ASP A 54 -49.89 -21.32 13.50
N ARG A 55 -48.96 -21.07 14.44
CA ARG A 55 -48.45 -21.93 15.53
C ARG A 55 -47.58 -23.12 15.07
N GLY A 56 -46.39 -23.33 15.62
CA GLY A 56 -45.92 -23.05 16.98
C GLY A 56 -45.48 -24.37 17.57
N ALA A 57 -44.23 -24.42 18.07
CA ALA A 57 -43.63 -25.54 18.79
C ALA A 57 -43.45 -26.83 17.93
N GLU A 58 -42.51 -27.74 18.16
CA GLU A 58 -41.76 -28.06 19.35
C GLU A 58 -40.55 -28.95 19.00
N ARG A 59 -39.72 -29.12 20.01
CA ARG A 59 -38.45 -29.84 20.12
C ARG A 59 -38.39 -31.25 19.54
N ALA A 60 -37.22 -31.53 18.97
CA ALA A 60 -36.34 -32.68 19.25
C ALA A 60 -36.96 -34.00 19.74
N ALA A 61 -36.70 -35.10 19.02
CA ALA A 61 -35.81 -36.17 19.50
C ALA A 61 -35.66 -37.33 18.49
N ARG A 62 -34.40 -37.69 18.24
CA ARG A 62 -33.79 -39.01 18.02
C ARG A 62 -34.70 -40.24 17.89
N ARG A 63 -34.40 -41.11 16.90
CA ARG A 63 -33.83 -42.49 17.03
C ARG A 63 -33.93 -43.24 15.69
N ASN A 64 -32.80 -43.71 15.16
CA ASN A 64 -32.35 -45.12 15.10
C ASN A 64 -32.71 -45.85 13.79
N ILE A 65 -31.66 -46.22 13.03
CA ILE A 65 -31.19 -47.60 12.78
C ILE A 65 -32.12 -48.42 11.91
N TRP A 66 -31.64 -48.81 10.72
CA TRP A 66 -31.67 -50.20 10.23
C TRP A 66 -30.47 -50.46 9.30
N ARG A 67 -29.65 -51.45 9.70
CA ARG A 67 -28.69 -52.19 8.86
C ARG A 67 -29.47 -53.25 8.08
N VAL A 68 -29.09 -53.54 6.84
CA VAL A 68 -28.94 -54.92 6.32
C VAL A 68 -27.80 -54.94 5.29
N ASN A 69 -27.01 -56.01 5.33
CA ASN A 69 -25.75 -56.28 4.64
C ASN A 69 -25.93 -57.43 3.63
N HIS A 70 -24.82 -57.80 2.98
CA HIS A 70 -24.55 -58.93 2.05
C HIS A 70 -24.76 -58.58 0.57
N GLY A 71 -23.86 -58.87 -0.36
CA GLY A 71 -22.63 -59.66 -0.42
C GLY A 71 -22.41 -60.09 -1.90
N PRO A 72 -21.17 -60.41 -2.34
CA PRO A 72 -20.72 -60.39 -3.75
C PRO A 72 -20.87 -61.74 -4.48
N PRO A 73 -20.48 -61.88 -5.78
CA PRO A 73 -19.15 -62.43 -6.11
C PRO A 73 -18.51 -62.02 -7.47
N GLN A 74 -17.35 -62.64 -7.75
CA GLN A 74 -16.38 -62.56 -8.87
C GLN A 74 -16.94 -62.96 -10.26
N ASP A 75 -16.29 -62.53 -11.38
CA ASP A 75 -15.43 -63.39 -12.22
C ASP A 75 -14.95 -62.74 -13.55
N SER A 76 -13.90 -63.36 -14.11
CA SER A 76 -13.04 -62.98 -15.24
C SER A 76 -13.52 -63.34 -16.67
N THR A 77 -12.80 -62.82 -17.68
CA THR A 77 -12.52 -63.30 -19.07
C THR A 77 -13.14 -62.56 -20.28
N GLY A 78 -12.31 -62.37 -21.34
CA GLY A 78 -12.76 -62.58 -22.74
C GLY A 78 -12.76 -61.44 -23.78
N SER A 79 -11.59 -61.13 -24.37
CA SER A 79 -11.29 -60.95 -25.83
C SER A 79 -12.23 -60.28 -26.88
N ARG A 80 -11.56 -59.47 -27.74
CA ARG A 80 -11.64 -59.33 -29.23
C ARG A 80 -12.50 -58.21 -29.90
N ALA A 81 -11.74 -57.23 -30.44
CA ALA A 81 -11.77 -56.62 -31.80
C ALA A 81 -13.07 -56.10 -32.46
N ARG A 82 -13.07 -54.80 -32.84
CA ARG A 82 -13.16 -54.28 -34.23
C ARG A 82 -13.24 -52.74 -34.26
N ASP A 83 -12.38 -52.11 -35.07
CA ASP A 83 -12.51 -50.74 -35.61
C ASP A 83 -13.77 -50.63 -36.51
N PRO A 84 -14.34 -49.41 -36.74
CA PRO A 84 -13.89 -48.57 -37.87
C PRO A 84 -13.95 -47.03 -37.69
N LEU A 85 -12.90 -46.36 -38.22
CA LEU A 85 -12.86 -45.20 -39.14
C LEU A 85 -13.63 -43.87 -38.87
N PHE A 86 -12.82 -42.78 -38.82
CA PHE A 86 -13.01 -41.35 -39.21
C PHE A 86 -14.13 -40.53 -38.51
N ARG A 87 -13.92 -39.28 -38.07
CA ARG A 87 -13.31 -38.15 -38.78
C ARG A 87 -12.90 -37.00 -37.83
N SER A 88 -11.77 -36.38 -38.16
CA SER A 88 -11.11 -35.20 -37.58
C SER A 88 -11.89 -33.88 -37.66
N ARG A 89 -11.79 -33.04 -36.61
CA ARG A 89 -11.72 -31.57 -36.71
C ARG A 89 -10.79 -31.01 -35.63
N THR A 90 -9.85 -30.19 -36.08
CA THR A 90 -8.73 -29.56 -35.39
C THR A 90 -9.13 -28.27 -34.65
N PRO A 91 -8.43 -27.89 -33.56
CA PRO A 91 -8.39 -26.51 -33.03
C PRO A 91 -7.17 -25.72 -33.56
N PRO A 92 -7.16 -24.37 -33.47
CA PRO A 92 -6.18 -23.53 -34.16
C PRO A 92 -4.86 -23.36 -33.37
N PRO A 93 -3.73 -23.07 -34.05
CA PRO A 93 -2.43 -22.89 -33.41
C PRO A 93 -2.14 -21.45 -32.99
N SER A 94 -1.42 -21.34 -31.88
CA SER A 94 -0.79 -20.16 -31.29
C SER A 94 0.43 -19.68 -32.09
N SER A 95 0.62 -18.35 -32.14
CA SER A 95 1.69 -17.65 -32.84
C SER A 95 3.08 -17.74 -32.15
N PRO A 96 4.19 -17.64 -32.91
CA PRO A 96 5.54 -17.89 -32.43
C PRO A 96 6.37 -16.62 -32.12
N SER A 97 7.35 -16.80 -31.22
CA SER A 97 8.46 -15.90 -30.88
C SER A 97 9.57 -15.93 -31.95
N PRO A 98 10.29 -14.84 -32.23
CA PRO A 98 11.45 -14.87 -33.12
C PRO A 98 12.78 -15.03 -32.36
N LEU A 99 13.52 -16.09 -32.70
CA LEU A 99 14.96 -16.24 -32.50
C LEU A 99 15.56 -16.34 -33.91
N GLU A 100 16.49 -15.45 -34.28
CA GLU A 100 17.32 -15.65 -35.46
C GLU A 100 18.77 -15.28 -35.14
N SER A 101 19.60 -16.31 -35.09
CA SER A 101 21.06 -16.26 -35.12
C SER A 101 21.52 -16.23 -36.57
N ARG A 102 22.49 -15.38 -36.91
CA ARG A 102 23.24 -15.49 -38.17
C ARG A 102 24.75 -15.39 -37.93
N PRO A 103 25.55 -16.13 -38.72
CA PRO A 103 27.00 -16.26 -38.54
C PRO A 103 27.77 -15.14 -39.26
N SER A 104 28.96 -14.88 -38.76
CA SER A 104 29.98 -14.00 -39.35
C SER A 104 30.79 -14.72 -40.43
N PRO A 105 31.32 -13.98 -41.42
CA PRO A 105 32.62 -14.32 -41.99
C PRO A 105 33.62 -13.16 -41.81
N ARG A 106 34.79 -13.50 -41.30
CA ARG A 106 36.02 -12.69 -41.38
C ARG A 106 36.65 -12.89 -42.75
N LEU A 107 37.11 -11.81 -43.39
CA LEU A 107 38.24 -11.88 -44.32
C LEU A 107 38.95 -10.53 -44.39
N HIS A 108 40.27 -10.61 -44.15
CA HIS A 108 41.27 -9.57 -44.27
C HIS A 108 41.41 -9.09 -45.72
N ALA A 109 41.77 -7.82 -45.91
CA ALA A 109 42.37 -7.35 -47.16
C ALA A 109 43.57 -6.45 -46.84
N GLU A 110 44.74 -6.96 -47.20
CA GLU A 110 46.03 -6.28 -47.24
C GLU A 110 46.11 -5.29 -48.41
N LEU A 111 46.98 -4.30 -48.21
CA LEU A 111 47.48 -3.29 -49.12
C LEU A 111 48.16 -3.91 -50.36
N VAL A 112 47.76 -3.52 -51.58
CA VAL A 112 48.66 -3.52 -52.75
C VAL A 112 48.38 -2.31 -53.65
N SER A 113 49.47 -1.63 -54.00
CA SER A 113 49.63 -0.48 -54.89
C SER A 113 49.38 -0.81 -56.36
N GLY A 114 48.81 0.14 -57.12
CA GLY A 114 48.76 0.08 -58.58
C GLY A 114 48.35 1.42 -59.21
N THR A 115 49.31 2.13 -59.76
CA THR A 115 49.23 3.43 -60.46
C THR A 115 48.83 3.30 -61.93
N SER A 116 47.91 4.16 -62.41
CA SER A 116 47.80 4.77 -63.78
C SER A 116 46.32 5.08 -64.05
N GLY A 117 45.86 6.20 -64.64
CA GLY A 117 46.44 7.40 -65.19
C GLY A 117 45.28 8.24 -65.76
N PHE A 118 45.43 9.57 -65.71
CA PHE A 118 44.78 10.64 -66.49
C PHE A 118 43.33 10.53 -67.00
N GLY A 119 42.53 11.53 -66.64
CA GLY A 119 41.31 11.91 -67.35
C GLY A 119 40.48 12.94 -66.58
N PHE A 120 40.93 14.20 -66.59
CA PHE A 120 40.06 15.33 -66.23
C PHE A 120 38.94 15.40 -67.27
N ASP A 121 37.69 15.19 -66.85
CA ASP A 121 36.61 15.91 -67.51
C ASP A 121 35.53 16.36 -66.54
N ARG A 122 35.15 17.61 -66.74
CA ARG A 122 34.47 18.48 -65.79
C ARG A 122 33.02 18.56 -66.22
N SER A 123 32.15 17.81 -65.57
CA SER A 123 30.70 17.99 -65.68
C SER A 123 30.04 17.86 -64.31
N THR A 124 30.15 18.93 -63.54
CA THR A 124 29.15 19.31 -62.55
C THR A 124 27.83 19.57 -63.27
N HIS A 125 26.79 18.79 -63.00
CA HIS A 125 25.46 19.29 -62.65
C HIS A 125 24.53 18.12 -62.27
N ALA A 126 23.79 18.33 -61.18
CA ALA A 126 22.59 17.60 -60.75
C ALA A 126 22.77 16.20 -60.12
N MET A 127 23.14 16.15 -58.83
CA MET A 127 22.55 15.22 -57.83
C MET A 127 22.94 15.63 -56.38
N ALA A 128 22.89 16.94 -56.06
CA ALA A 128 23.09 17.45 -54.70
C ALA A 128 21.79 17.91 -54.01
N GLY A 129 20.62 17.55 -54.55
CA GLY A 129 19.31 17.95 -54.01
C GLY A 129 18.53 16.82 -53.32
N PHE A 130 18.91 15.55 -53.53
CA PHE A 130 18.11 14.41 -53.05
C PHE A 130 18.55 13.89 -51.67
N GLY A 131 19.85 13.98 -51.35
CA GLY A 131 20.40 13.51 -50.07
C GLY A 131 19.97 14.35 -48.86
N GLY A 132 19.76 15.67 -49.03
CA GLY A 132 19.31 16.57 -47.97
C GLY A 132 17.84 16.34 -47.57
N ASN A 133 16.97 16.16 -48.56
CA ASN A 133 15.54 15.92 -48.34
C ASN A 133 15.28 14.53 -47.74
N CYS A 134 16.04 13.50 -48.15
CA CYS A 134 15.95 12.17 -47.53
C CYS A 134 16.48 12.16 -46.09
N ARG A 135 17.54 12.91 -45.77
CA ARG A 135 18.03 13.06 -44.39
C ARG A 135 17.03 13.80 -43.50
N LEU A 136 16.41 14.87 -44.01
CA LEU A 136 15.37 15.60 -43.29
C LEU A 136 14.12 14.72 -43.04
N GLY A 137 13.69 13.97 -44.06
CA GLY A 137 12.59 13.01 -43.95
C GLY A 137 12.87 11.90 -42.93
N ALA A 138 14.10 11.37 -42.91
CA ALA A 138 14.51 10.37 -41.92
C ALA A 138 14.52 10.95 -40.50
N VAL A 139 15.06 12.16 -40.29
CA VAL A 139 15.07 12.80 -38.97
C VAL A 139 13.66 13.07 -38.46
N LEU A 140 12.75 13.56 -39.32
CA LEU A 140 11.35 13.78 -38.96
C LEU A 140 10.61 12.47 -38.65
N PHE A 141 10.89 11.41 -39.41
CA PHE A 141 10.31 10.10 -39.14
C PHE A 141 10.82 9.52 -37.82
N PHE A 142 12.13 9.57 -37.56
CA PHE A 142 12.70 9.10 -36.30
C PHE A 142 12.23 9.94 -35.11
N SER A 143 12.12 11.27 -35.24
CA SER A 143 11.60 12.12 -34.17
C SER A 143 10.12 11.85 -33.91
N ALA A 144 9.30 11.70 -34.94
CA ALA A 144 7.89 11.33 -34.80
C ALA A 144 7.74 9.93 -34.18
N TRP A 145 8.56 8.97 -34.59
CA TRP A 145 8.55 7.62 -34.03
C TRP A 145 9.01 7.59 -32.57
N ILE A 146 10.06 8.32 -32.20
CA ILE A 146 10.50 8.48 -30.81
C ILE A 146 9.41 9.16 -29.99
N THR A 147 8.78 10.22 -30.52
CA THR A 147 7.70 10.94 -29.84
C THR A 147 6.49 10.04 -29.64
N LEU A 148 6.11 9.24 -30.65
CA LEU A 148 5.01 8.28 -30.57
C LEU A 148 5.33 7.13 -29.62
N ALA A 149 6.57 6.63 -29.62
CA ALA A 149 7.02 5.60 -28.68
C ALA A 149 7.05 6.13 -27.24
N ALA A 150 7.49 7.37 -27.03
CA ALA A 150 7.47 8.05 -25.74
C ALA A 150 6.03 8.29 -25.26
N LEU A 151 5.15 8.81 -26.12
CA LEU A 151 3.72 8.98 -25.84
C LEU A 151 3.04 7.64 -25.52
N ASN A 152 3.31 6.59 -26.30
CA ASN A 152 2.74 5.26 -26.06
C ASN A 152 3.25 4.68 -24.72
N ARG A 153 4.50 4.93 -24.33
CA ARG A 153 4.99 4.56 -23.00
C ARG A 153 4.38 5.40 -21.87
N LEU A 154 4.13 6.69 -22.09
CA LEU A 154 3.47 7.59 -21.14
C LEU A 154 1.99 7.26 -20.93
N VAL A 155 1.30 6.74 -21.95
CA VAL A 155 -0.14 6.46 -21.92
C VAL A 155 -0.45 5.02 -21.46
N ARG A 156 0.54 4.11 -21.43
CA ARG A 156 0.35 2.77 -20.87
C ARG A 156 0.09 2.87 -19.36
N PRO A 157 -1.10 2.51 -18.87
CA PRO A 157 -1.36 2.47 -17.43
C PRO A 157 -0.40 1.47 -16.79
N ALA A 158 0.22 1.86 -15.68
CA ALA A 158 1.02 0.91 -14.91
C ALA A 158 0.06 -0.14 -14.35
N PRO A 159 0.36 -1.46 -14.42
CA PRO A 159 -0.50 -2.47 -13.84
C PRO A 159 -0.64 -2.21 -12.32
N ASN A 160 -1.81 -1.74 -11.93
CA ASN A 160 -2.12 -1.36 -10.56
C ASN A 160 -2.72 -2.62 -9.90
N GLY A 161 -1.98 -3.28 -9.00
CA GLY A 161 -2.46 -4.41 -8.18
C GLY A 161 -3.58 -4.06 -7.19
N CYS A 162 -4.23 -2.94 -7.44
CA CYS A 162 -5.21 -2.29 -6.61
C CYS A 162 -6.61 -2.86 -6.87
N GLN A 163 -7.30 -3.26 -5.81
CA GLN A 163 -8.68 -3.74 -5.92
C GLN A 163 -9.64 -2.56 -5.95
N MET A 164 -10.70 -2.67 -6.76
CA MET A 164 -11.73 -1.65 -6.83
C MET A 164 -12.58 -1.64 -5.57
N THR A 165 -12.93 -0.44 -5.11
CA THR A 165 -13.92 -0.22 -4.06
C THR A 165 -15.31 -0.09 -4.68
N TYR A 166 -16.32 -0.71 -4.07
CA TYR A 166 -17.73 -0.64 -4.48
C TYR A 166 -18.59 -0.03 -3.38
N MET A 167 -19.54 0.82 -3.76
CA MET A 167 -20.32 1.64 -2.83
C MET A 167 -21.63 2.14 -3.45
N TYR A 168 -22.52 2.62 -2.58
CA TYR A 168 -23.83 3.18 -2.93
C TYR A 168 -23.96 4.60 -2.37
N PRO A 169 -23.36 5.59 -3.04
CA PRO A 169 -23.17 6.91 -2.49
C PRO A 169 -24.42 7.78 -2.66
N THR A 170 -24.88 8.37 -1.57
CA THR A 170 -25.87 9.46 -1.56
C THR A 170 -25.22 10.72 -0.98
N TYR A 171 -25.43 11.87 -1.61
CA TYR A 171 -24.86 13.15 -1.17
C TYR A 171 -25.98 14.10 -0.74
N ILE A 172 -25.99 14.42 0.55
CA ILE A 172 -27.01 15.25 1.17
C ILE A 172 -26.48 16.68 1.27
N PRO A 173 -27.10 17.69 0.63
CA PRO A 173 -26.62 19.06 0.71
C PRO A 173 -26.76 19.62 2.13
N ILE A 174 -25.72 20.28 2.63
CA ILE A 174 -25.73 20.99 3.91
C ILE A 174 -25.94 22.46 3.61
N HIS A 175 -27.16 22.92 3.82
CA HIS A 175 -27.56 24.29 3.53
C HIS A 175 -26.82 25.29 4.42
N ALA A 176 -26.39 26.39 3.80
CA ALA A 176 -25.93 27.57 4.50
C ALA A 176 -27.09 28.25 5.25
N PRO A 177 -26.83 28.96 6.36
CA PRO A 177 -27.83 29.83 6.96
C PRO A 177 -28.30 30.86 5.92
N ASN A 178 -29.59 31.25 5.94
CA ASN A 178 -30.22 32.16 4.97
C ASN A 178 -29.50 33.50 4.70
N ASN A 179 -28.52 33.87 5.52
CA ASN A 179 -27.76 35.12 5.44
C ASN A 179 -26.38 34.99 4.78
N VAL A 180 -25.95 33.78 4.40
CA VAL A 180 -24.65 33.52 3.76
C VAL A 180 -24.90 32.64 2.53
N SER A 181 -25.10 33.27 1.38
CA SER A 181 -25.06 32.56 0.10
C SER A 181 -23.60 32.52 -0.38
N SER A 182 -23.06 31.32 -0.49
CA SER A 182 -21.93 31.04 -1.37
C SER A 182 -22.46 30.17 -2.48
N ASP A 183 -23.12 30.78 -3.48
CA ASP A 183 -23.71 30.05 -4.62
C ASP A 183 -22.66 29.31 -5.46
N ARG A 184 -21.37 29.61 -5.26
CA ARG A 184 -20.27 29.02 -6.03
C ARG A 184 -19.87 27.65 -5.54
N TYR A 185 -19.76 27.42 -4.23
CA TYR A 185 -19.20 26.18 -3.67
C TYR A 185 -20.22 25.47 -2.79
N GLY A 186 -20.19 24.14 -2.80
CA GLY A 186 -21.14 23.27 -2.09
C GLY A 186 -20.53 22.52 -0.90
N LEU A 187 -21.37 22.17 0.08
CA LEU A 187 -21.01 21.27 1.18
C LEU A 187 -22.03 20.13 1.22
N PHE A 188 -21.54 18.89 1.21
CA PHE A 188 -22.38 17.71 1.22
C PHE A 188 -21.99 16.76 2.35
N LEU A 189 -22.98 16.08 2.93
CA LEU A 189 -22.82 14.93 3.81
C LEU A 189 -22.99 13.65 2.97
N TYR A 190 -22.00 12.76 3.06
CA TYR A 190 -22.04 11.45 2.44
C TYR A 190 -22.92 10.49 3.27
N HIS A 191 -23.74 9.71 2.58
CA HIS A 191 -24.50 8.61 3.16
C HIS A 191 -24.31 7.34 2.32
N GLU A 192 -23.96 6.23 2.97
CA GLU A 192 -23.84 4.92 2.34
C GLU A 192 -25.17 4.17 2.42
N GLY A 193 -25.69 3.75 1.26
CA GLY A 193 -26.81 2.82 1.19
C GLY A 193 -27.74 3.06 0.01
N TRP A 194 -28.58 2.07 -0.25
CA TRP A 194 -29.55 2.05 -1.33
C TRP A 194 -30.95 2.52 -0.94
N LYS A 195 -31.22 2.58 0.36
CA LYS A 195 -32.55 2.92 0.87
C LYS A 195 -32.77 4.41 0.69
N GLU A 196 -33.97 4.77 0.25
CA GLU A 196 -34.41 6.16 0.26
C GLU A 196 -34.43 6.67 1.69
N ILE A 197 -33.86 7.86 1.90
CA ILE A 197 -33.71 8.49 3.21
C ILE A 197 -34.24 9.91 3.16
N ASP A 198 -34.87 10.33 4.26
CA ASP A 198 -35.21 11.73 4.46
C ASP A 198 -33.92 12.50 4.82
N PHE A 199 -33.54 13.43 3.95
CA PHE A 199 -32.32 14.23 4.09
C PHE A 199 -32.38 15.14 5.31
N ASP A 200 -33.52 15.77 5.56
CA ASP A 200 -33.69 16.69 6.69
C ASP A 200 -33.66 15.90 8.00
N GLU A 201 -34.29 14.73 8.04
CA GLU A 201 -34.23 13.85 9.21
C GLU A 201 -32.79 13.35 9.47
N ARG A 202 -32.07 12.93 8.43
CA ARG A 202 -30.69 12.44 8.54
C ARG A 202 -29.73 13.50 9.07
N VAL A 203 -29.87 14.74 8.61
CA VAL A 203 -29.07 15.89 9.08
C VAL A 203 -29.48 16.28 10.51
N ARG A 204 -30.78 16.29 10.81
CA ARG A 204 -31.29 16.60 12.17
C ARG A 204 -30.81 15.61 13.24
N LYS A 205 -30.53 14.36 12.85
CA LYS A 205 -30.10 13.28 13.76
C LYS A 205 -28.59 13.01 13.78
N LEU A 206 -27.75 13.92 13.27
CA LEU A 206 -26.29 13.77 13.32
C LEU A 206 -25.75 13.51 14.74
N ASP A 207 -24.93 12.46 14.86
CA ASP A 207 -24.35 12.01 16.11
C ASP A 207 -23.01 11.29 15.95
N GLY A 208 -22.34 11.30 14.79
CA GLY A 208 -21.00 10.74 14.60
C GLY A 208 -19.86 11.73 14.89
N VAL A 209 -18.65 11.37 14.47
CA VAL A 209 -17.47 12.25 14.47
C VAL A 209 -17.32 12.87 13.07
N PRO A 210 -17.27 14.21 12.94
CA PRO A 210 -17.20 14.86 11.63
C PRO A 210 -15.81 14.71 11.00
N VAL A 211 -15.81 14.26 9.74
CA VAL A 211 -14.63 14.24 8.86
C VAL A 211 -14.96 15.08 7.64
N LEU A 212 -14.10 16.02 7.25
CA LEU A 212 -14.27 16.81 6.05
C LEU A 212 -13.24 16.40 4.98
N PHE A 213 -13.74 15.93 3.85
CA PHE A 213 -12.95 15.66 2.66
C PHE A 213 -12.81 16.91 1.78
N ILE A 214 -11.59 17.17 1.30
CA ILE A 214 -11.27 18.30 0.43
C ILE A 214 -10.66 17.75 -0.87
N PRO A 215 -11.33 17.91 -2.03
CA PRO A 215 -10.86 17.41 -3.30
C PRO A 215 -9.65 18.21 -3.83
N GLY A 216 -8.94 17.60 -4.76
CA GLY A 216 -7.80 18.20 -5.44
C GLY A 216 -8.15 19.12 -6.61
N ASN A 217 -7.12 19.52 -7.34
CA ASN A 217 -7.22 20.27 -8.60
C ASN A 217 -8.12 19.54 -9.61
N GLY A 218 -9.15 20.20 -10.13
CA GLY A 218 -10.11 19.57 -11.05
C GLY A 218 -10.93 18.43 -10.42
N GLY A 219 -10.86 18.27 -9.10
CA GLY A 219 -11.51 17.20 -8.35
C GLY A 219 -12.97 17.49 -8.07
N SER A 220 -13.71 16.43 -7.74
CA SER A 220 -15.12 16.53 -7.35
C SER A 220 -15.28 16.04 -5.92
N TYR A 221 -16.23 16.63 -5.20
CA TYR A 221 -16.69 16.17 -3.89
C TYR A 221 -17.00 14.65 -3.84
N LYS A 222 -17.32 14.04 -4.99
CA LYS A 222 -17.61 12.61 -5.14
C LYS A 222 -16.40 11.68 -4.94
N GLN A 223 -15.18 12.21 -4.92
CA GLN A 223 -13.94 11.44 -4.72
C GLN A 223 -13.87 10.78 -3.33
N VAL A 224 -14.60 11.29 -2.33
CA VAL A 224 -14.63 10.77 -0.95
C VAL A 224 -15.24 9.36 -0.83
N ARG A 225 -16.05 8.95 -1.82
CA ARG A 225 -16.96 7.81 -1.74
C ARG A 225 -16.34 6.51 -1.24
N SER A 226 -15.12 6.19 -1.66
CA SER A 226 -14.48 4.93 -1.28
C SER A 226 -14.09 4.93 0.20
N PHE A 227 -13.51 6.01 0.71
CA PHE A 227 -13.18 6.11 2.14
C PHE A 227 -14.43 6.14 3.02
N ALA A 228 -15.47 6.86 2.60
CA ALA A 228 -16.70 6.96 3.37
C ALA A 228 -17.46 5.62 3.41
N ALA A 229 -17.53 4.90 2.28
CA ALA A 229 -18.12 3.57 2.22
C ALA A 229 -17.36 2.55 3.07
N GLU A 230 -16.02 2.49 2.96
CA GLU A 230 -15.21 1.61 3.80
C GLU A 230 -15.27 1.98 5.28
N SER A 231 -15.38 3.28 5.62
CA SER A 231 -15.58 3.72 7.02
C SER A 231 -16.91 3.23 7.59
N SER A 232 -17.99 3.31 6.80
CA SER A 232 -19.30 2.78 7.20
C SER A 232 -19.24 1.27 7.41
N ARG A 233 -18.60 0.55 6.48
CA ARG A 233 -18.44 -0.91 6.55
C ARG A 233 -17.57 -1.34 7.73
N ALA A 234 -16.45 -0.66 7.95
CA ALA A 234 -15.55 -0.90 9.09
C ALA A 234 -16.25 -0.64 10.43
N TYR A 235 -17.06 0.41 10.53
CA TYR A 235 -17.83 0.67 11.75
C TYR A 235 -18.87 -0.44 12.04
N GLN A 236 -19.53 -0.96 11.00
CA GLN A 236 -20.53 -2.02 11.13
C GLN A 236 -19.90 -3.38 11.46
N ASN A 237 -18.77 -3.70 10.83
CA ASN A 237 -18.11 -5.00 10.96
C ASN A 237 -17.13 -5.07 12.13
N GLY A 238 -16.79 -3.93 12.74
CA GLY A 238 -15.83 -3.83 13.84
C GLY A 238 -14.38 -3.64 13.37
N PRO A 239 -13.43 -3.61 14.32
CA PRO A 239 -12.01 -3.48 14.01
C PRO A 239 -11.52 -4.54 13.02
N LEU A 240 -10.42 -4.25 12.32
CA LEU A 240 -9.72 -5.28 11.56
C LEU A 240 -9.42 -6.44 12.51
N GLU A 241 -10.19 -7.51 12.37
CA GLU A 241 -9.93 -8.79 12.99
C GLU A 241 -8.44 -9.09 12.74
N PRO A 242 -7.60 -9.26 13.79
CA PRO A 242 -6.21 -9.66 13.62
C PRO A 242 -6.09 -10.93 12.75
N SER A 243 -7.20 -11.67 12.65
CA SER A 243 -7.43 -12.91 11.93
C SER A 243 -8.00 -12.81 10.52
N PHE A 244 -8.54 -11.70 10.01
CA PHE A 244 -9.32 -11.77 8.75
C PHE A 244 -8.51 -11.67 7.44
N TYR A 245 -7.22 -11.30 7.52
CA TYR A 245 -6.22 -11.67 6.50
C TYR A 245 -5.54 -13.03 6.82
N ARG A 246 -6.14 -13.83 7.70
CA ARG A 246 -5.84 -15.22 7.99
C ARG A 246 -7.00 -16.09 7.46
N GLU A 247 -6.64 -17.22 6.87
CA GLU A 247 -7.51 -18.24 6.27
C GLU A 247 -8.65 -18.77 7.17
N PRO A 248 -9.69 -19.41 6.59
CA PRO A 248 -11.04 -19.58 7.16
C PRO A 248 -11.20 -20.72 8.20
N SER A 249 -12.19 -20.53 9.09
CA SER A 249 -12.87 -21.50 10.00
C SER A 249 -12.00 -22.19 11.07
N SER A 250 -12.40 -22.36 12.34
CA SER A 250 -13.73 -22.59 12.92
C SER A 250 -13.77 -22.32 14.44
N ALA A 251 -14.90 -21.79 14.91
CA ALA A 251 -15.60 -22.00 16.19
C ALA A 251 -14.81 -22.38 17.48
N PHE A 252 -14.78 -21.48 18.48
CA PHE A 252 -15.60 -21.51 19.71
C PHE A 252 -15.12 -20.42 20.71
N GLU A 253 -16.07 -19.57 21.11
CA GLU A 253 -16.33 -19.01 22.47
C GLU A 253 -15.38 -19.48 23.61
N LEU A 254 -14.84 -18.68 24.55
CA LEU A 254 -15.38 -17.57 25.37
C LEU A 254 -14.25 -16.76 26.08
N GLU A 255 -14.56 -15.49 26.36
CA GLU A 255 -14.22 -14.62 27.52
C GLU A 255 -12.83 -14.70 28.19
N ASP A 256 -12.05 -13.62 28.11
CA ASP A 256 -12.04 -12.55 29.14
C ASP A 256 -10.86 -11.57 28.92
N SER A 257 -11.10 -10.55 28.08
CA SER A 257 -10.53 -9.19 28.16
C SER A 257 -11.12 -8.41 27.00
N SER A 258 -12.22 -7.70 27.23
CA SER A 258 -13.03 -7.03 26.22
C SER A 258 -12.26 -5.88 25.53
N LEU A 259 -11.54 -6.20 24.45
CA LEU A 259 -11.36 -5.22 23.38
C LEU A 259 -12.77 -4.85 22.89
N PRO A 260 -13.12 -3.56 22.76
CA PRO A 260 -14.41 -3.19 22.21
C PRO A 260 -14.62 -3.91 20.87
N SER A 261 -15.65 -4.73 20.78
CA SER A 261 -16.03 -5.41 19.52
C SER A 261 -16.43 -4.42 18.42
N GLN A 262 -16.55 -3.14 18.76
CA GLN A 262 -16.96 -2.06 17.88
C GLN A 262 -16.20 -0.77 18.19
N TYR A 263 -16.00 0.05 17.15
CA TYR A 263 -15.43 1.38 17.28
C TYR A 263 -16.30 2.31 18.12
N GLY A 264 -15.68 3.26 18.83
CA GLY A 264 -16.38 4.14 19.78
C GLY A 264 -17.47 5.02 19.16
N ARG A 265 -17.35 5.34 17.86
CA ARG A 265 -18.33 6.13 17.11
C ARG A 265 -18.15 5.98 15.60
N ILE A 266 -19.21 6.25 14.83
CA ILE A 266 -19.15 6.31 13.36
C ILE A 266 -18.51 7.63 12.89
N LEU A 267 -17.89 7.61 11.71
CA LEU A 267 -17.42 8.80 11.01
C LEU A 267 -18.53 9.34 10.09
N ASP A 268 -18.93 10.60 10.30
CA ASP A 268 -19.81 11.32 9.38
C ASP A 268 -18.93 12.08 8.38
N TRP A 269 -18.90 11.60 7.14
CA TRP A 269 -18.08 12.19 6.09
C TRP A 269 -18.80 13.34 5.39
N PHE A 270 -18.28 14.55 5.58
CA PHE A 270 -18.60 15.72 4.81
C PHE A 270 -17.61 15.88 3.65
N THR A 271 -18.00 16.57 2.60
CA THR A 271 -17.16 16.83 1.42
C THR A 271 -17.53 18.18 0.81
N VAL A 272 -16.52 18.96 0.44
CA VAL A 272 -16.74 20.25 -0.26
C VAL A 272 -16.72 20.05 -1.77
N ASP A 273 -17.59 20.79 -2.45
CA ASP A 273 -17.61 20.93 -3.91
C ASP A 273 -17.01 22.29 -4.29
N LEU A 274 -15.83 22.24 -4.91
CA LEU A 274 -15.05 23.39 -5.32
C LEU A 274 -15.16 23.65 -6.82
N GLU A 275 -16.28 23.23 -7.43
CA GLU A 275 -16.62 23.36 -8.86
C GLU A 275 -15.59 22.76 -9.83
N GLY A 276 -14.71 21.88 -9.35
CA GLY A 276 -13.62 21.33 -10.16
C GLY A 276 -12.65 22.40 -10.67
N GLU A 277 -12.48 23.50 -9.94
CA GLU A 277 -11.55 24.55 -10.35
C GLU A 277 -10.09 24.07 -10.41
N HIS A 278 -9.31 24.67 -11.30
CA HIS A 278 -7.92 24.31 -11.53
C HIS A 278 -6.97 24.95 -10.51
N SER A 279 -7.12 24.58 -9.24
CA SER A 279 -6.37 25.13 -8.10
C SER A 279 -4.84 24.93 -8.15
N ALA A 280 -4.33 24.05 -9.02
CA ALA A 280 -2.89 23.87 -9.21
C ALA A 280 -2.24 24.98 -10.05
N MET A 281 -3.00 25.92 -10.63
CA MET A 281 -2.50 26.91 -11.58
C MET A 281 -2.39 28.33 -11.01
N ASP A 282 -3.16 28.67 -9.96
CA ASP A 282 -3.26 30.02 -9.42
C ASP A 282 -3.38 29.99 -7.88
N GLY A 283 -2.53 30.75 -7.19
CA GLY A 283 -2.56 30.90 -5.74
C GLY A 283 -3.85 31.54 -5.22
N ARG A 284 -4.49 32.43 -6.00
CA ARG A 284 -5.75 33.07 -5.61
C ARG A 284 -6.90 32.07 -5.49
N ILE A 285 -6.95 31.07 -6.37
CA ILE A 285 -7.96 30.01 -6.29
C ILE A 285 -7.77 29.21 -4.99
N LEU A 286 -6.52 28.94 -4.59
CA LEU A 286 -6.25 28.25 -3.32
C LEU A 286 -6.63 29.09 -2.10
N GLU A 287 -6.48 30.41 -2.15
CA GLU A 287 -6.97 31.32 -1.11
C GLU A 287 -8.50 31.23 -1.00
N GLU A 288 -9.22 31.33 -2.11
CA GLU A 288 -10.69 31.22 -2.16
C GLU A 288 -11.18 29.82 -1.67
N HIS A 289 -10.48 28.74 -2.07
CA HIS A 289 -10.74 27.38 -1.55
C HIS A 289 -10.50 27.29 -0.04
N THR A 290 -9.47 27.98 0.47
CA THR A 290 -9.15 28.02 1.90
C THR A 290 -10.24 28.74 2.69
N GLU A 291 -10.71 29.89 2.20
CA GLU A 291 -11.81 30.63 2.81
C GLU A 291 -13.08 29.78 2.92
N TYR A 292 -13.44 29.09 1.83
CA TYR A 292 -14.61 28.22 1.81
C TYR A 292 -14.47 27.00 2.74
N VAL A 293 -13.30 26.37 2.79
CA VAL A 293 -13.05 25.25 3.71
C VAL A 293 -13.16 25.69 5.17
N VAL A 294 -12.66 26.88 5.52
CA VAL A 294 -12.82 27.44 6.88
C VAL A 294 -14.29 27.66 7.21
N TYR A 295 -15.06 28.20 6.27
CA TYR A 295 -16.52 28.32 6.40
C TYR A 295 -17.19 26.94 6.59
N ALA A 296 -16.84 25.94 5.78
CA ALA A 296 -17.40 24.59 5.87
C ALA A 296 -17.13 23.95 7.23
N ILE A 297 -15.92 24.08 7.77
CA ILE A 297 -15.57 23.58 9.12
C ILE A 297 -16.50 24.19 10.17
N HIS A 298 -16.73 25.50 10.12
CA HIS A 298 -17.62 26.18 11.07
C HIS A 298 -19.06 25.71 10.91
N ARG A 299 -19.52 25.59 9.66
CA ARG A 299 -20.88 25.16 9.35
C ARG A 299 -21.16 23.75 9.85
N ILE A 300 -20.21 22.83 9.69
CA ILE A 300 -20.31 21.45 10.21
C ILE A 300 -20.46 21.49 11.74
N LEU A 301 -19.58 22.19 12.46
CA LEU A 301 -19.66 22.26 13.92
C LEU A 301 -20.97 22.88 14.40
N ASP A 302 -21.48 23.89 13.71
CA ASP A 302 -22.77 24.50 14.04
C ASP A 302 -23.95 23.57 13.71
N GLN A 303 -23.87 22.79 12.63
CA GLN A 303 -24.85 21.75 12.31
C GLN A 303 -24.95 20.70 13.42
N TYR A 304 -23.84 20.27 14.01
CA TYR A 304 -23.87 19.34 15.15
C TYR A 304 -24.54 19.94 16.39
N LYS A 305 -24.39 21.26 16.63
CA LYS A 305 -25.11 21.94 17.72
C LYS A 305 -26.61 21.92 17.45
N GLU A 306 -27.03 22.25 16.24
CA GLU A 306 -28.43 22.23 15.81
C GLU A 306 -29.04 20.83 15.95
N SER A 307 -28.34 19.81 15.47
CA SER A 307 -28.77 18.40 15.57
C SER A 307 -28.82 17.91 17.02
N HIS A 308 -27.86 18.31 17.87
CA HIS A 308 -27.89 17.99 19.30
C HIS A 308 -29.11 18.62 20.00
N LEU A 309 -29.43 19.88 19.70
CA LEU A 309 -30.61 20.55 20.24
C LEU A 309 -31.91 19.89 19.77
N ALA A 310 -32.00 19.50 18.50
CA ALA A 310 -33.16 18.79 17.96
C ALA A 310 -33.38 17.43 18.64
N ARG A 311 -32.32 16.62 18.78
CA ARG A 311 -32.39 15.32 19.50
C ARG A 311 -32.80 15.47 20.96
N SER A 312 -32.34 16.55 21.61
CA SER A 312 -32.69 16.84 23.01
C SER A 312 -34.18 17.19 23.18
N LYS A 313 -34.79 17.84 22.17
CA LYS A 313 -36.23 18.16 22.16
C LYS A 313 -37.11 16.93 21.92
N ASP A 314 -36.62 15.93 21.18
CA ASP A 314 -37.36 14.70 20.89
C ASP A 314 -37.41 13.70 22.08
N GLY A 315 -36.89 14.06 23.27
CA GLY A 315 -36.92 13.21 24.46
C GLY A 315 -35.95 12.03 24.43
N VAL A 316 -35.11 11.92 23.40
CA VAL A 316 -34.01 10.95 23.35
C VAL A 316 -32.90 11.46 24.28
N ARG A 317 -32.52 10.68 25.32
CA ARG A 317 -31.36 10.98 26.18
C ARG A 317 -30.15 11.22 25.27
N SER A 318 -29.74 12.47 25.10
CA SER A 318 -28.55 12.85 24.33
C SER A 318 -27.31 12.45 25.14
N THR A 319 -26.89 11.19 25.01
CA THR A 319 -25.75 10.62 25.74
C THR A 319 -24.41 10.90 25.06
N GLY A 320 -24.37 11.77 24.04
CA GLY A 320 -23.17 12.04 23.25
C GLY A 320 -22.69 13.49 23.37
N ASN A 321 -21.41 13.66 23.73
CA ASN A 321 -20.74 14.95 23.71
C ASN A 321 -20.76 15.55 22.29
N LEU A 322 -20.94 16.87 22.19
CA LEU A 322 -20.82 17.61 20.94
C LEU A 322 -19.37 17.55 20.43
N PRO A 323 -19.15 17.29 19.12
CA PRO A 323 -17.82 17.40 18.53
C PRO A 323 -17.25 18.81 18.70
N SER A 324 -16.00 18.89 19.18
CA SER A 324 -15.25 20.14 19.31
C SER A 324 -14.37 20.43 18.09
N SER A 325 -14.04 19.40 17.31
CA SER A 325 -13.16 19.48 16.15
C SER A 325 -13.66 18.64 14.98
N VAL A 326 -13.19 18.96 13.78
CA VAL A 326 -13.41 18.24 12.53
C VAL A 326 -12.06 17.65 12.08
N MET A 327 -12.04 16.35 11.73
CA MET A 327 -10.86 15.76 11.08
C MET A 327 -10.83 16.17 9.61
N LEU A 328 -9.67 16.56 9.08
CA LEU A 328 -9.54 16.91 7.66
C LEU A 328 -8.88 15.78 6.88
N VAL A 329 -9.44 15.44 5.71
CA VAL A 329 -8.83 14.53 4.74
C VAL A 329 -8.73 15.24 3.41
N GLY A 330 -7.52 15.59 2.98
CA GLY A 330 -7.32 16.31 1.73
C GLY A 330 -6.58 15.47 0.70
N HIS A 331 -6.97 15.59 -0.58
CA HIS A 331 -6.27 14.94 -1.69
C HIS A 331 -5.62 15.97 -2.61
N SER A 332 -4.40 15.69 -3.07
CA SER A 332 -3.67 16.57 -3.98
C SER A 332 -3.62 18.01 -3.43
N MET A 333 -3.98 19.02 -4.22
CA MET A 333 -4.07 20.41 -3.76
C MET A 333 -5.03 20.61 -2.56
N GLY A 334 -6.05 19.77 -2.40
CA GLY A 334 -6.97 19.82 -1.26
C GLY A 334 -6.30 19.53 0.09
N GLY A 335 -5.24 18.70 0.10
CA GLY A 335 -4.43 18.50 1.31
C GLY A 335 -3.57 19.71 1.67
N PHE A 336 -3.13 20.47 0.66
CA PHE A 336 -2.47 21.75 0.87
C PHE A 336 -3.46 22.81 1.39
N VAL A 337 -4.67 22.88 0.81
CA VAL A 337 -5.76 23.75 1.31
C VAL A 337 -6.14 23.42 2.75
N ALA A 338 -6.20 22.14 3.13
CA ALA A 338 -6.39 21.73 4.53
C ALA A 338 -5.37 22.37 5.46
N ARG A 339 -4.08 22.39 5.07
CA ARG A 339 -3.03 23.04 5.86
C ARG A 339 -3.14 24.56 5.87
N ALA A 340 -3.49 25.17 4.75
CA ALA A 340 -3.72 26.61 4.66
C ALA A 340 -4.87 27.05 5.60
N ALA A 341 -5.93 26.24 5.72
CA ALA A 341 -7.05 26.52 6.61
C ALA A 341 -6.65 26.64 8.09
N LEU A 342 -5.64 25.88 8.55
CA LEU A 342 -5.18 25.92 9.96
C LEU A 342 -4.50 27.22 10.36
N VAL A 343 -3.89 27.92 9.39
CA VAL A 343 -3.21 29.20 9.62
C VAL A 343 -4.10 30.39 9.25
N HIS A 344 -5.31 30.13 8.75
CA HIS A 344 -6.28 31.16 8.41
C HIS A 344 -6.79 31.88 9.67
N PRO A 345 -6.79 33.23 9.71
CA PRO A 345 -7.11 34.01 10.92
C PRO A 345 -8.56 33.83 11.39
N GLY A 346 -9.47 33.48 10.50
CA GLY A 346 -10.88 33.22 10.81
C GLY A 346 -11.17 31.84 11.41
N LEU A 347 -10.21 30.91 11.45
CA LEU A 347 -10.49 29.57 11.98
C LEU A 347 -10.70 29.60 13.51
N ARG A 348 -11.79 28.98 13.98
CA ARG A 348 -12.06 28.82 15.42
C ARG A 348 -10.95 27.98 16.07
N LYS A 349 -10.50 28.37 17.26
CA LYS A 349 -9.46 27.64 18.01
C LYS A 349 -9.89 26.19 18.26
N SER A 350 -8.96 25.25 18.10
CA SER A 350 -9.19 23.81 18.25
C SER A 350 -10.28 23.21 17.36
N ALA A 351 -10.74 23.92 16.32
CA ALA A 351 -11.73 23.38 15.39
C ALA A 351 -11.18 22.26 14.49
N VAL A 352 -9.86 22.17 14.34
CA VAL A 352 -9.17 21.09 13.63
C VAL A 352 -7.93 20.73 14.41
N GLU A 353 -7.75 19.43 14.64
CA GLU A 353 -6.58 18.91 15.34
C GLU A 353 -5.92 17.71 14.65
N THR A 354 -6.57 17.15 13.62
CA THR A 354 -6.12 15.97 12.89
C THR A 354 -6.28 16.19 11.40
N ILE A 355 -5.20 16.01 10.65
CA ILE A 355 -5.18 16.12 9.18
C ILE A 355 -4.53 14.86 8.60
N LEU A 356 -5.20 14.24 7.63
CA LEU A 356 -4.64 13.21 6.78
C LEU A 356 -4.60 13.74 5.34
N THR A 357 -3.44 13.70 4.69
CA THR A 357 -3.31 14.16 3.30
C THR A 357 -2.91 13.01 2.38
N LEU A 358 -3.53 12.92 1.22
CA LEU A 358 -3.33 11.87 0.23
C LEU A 358 -2.71 12.48 -1.03
N SER A 359 -1.52 12.03 -1.43
CA SER A 359 -0.78 12.54 -2.60
C SER A 359 -0.77 14.07 -2.69
N SER A 360 -0.56 14.76 -1.58
CA SER A 360 -0.69 16.22 -1.50
C SER A 360 0.67 16.89 -1.51
N PRO A 361 0.91 17.91 -2.37
CA PRO A 361 2.18 18.64 -2.38
C PRO A 361 2.25 19.59 -1.17
N HIS A 362 3.27 19.43 -0.35
CA HIS A 362 3.52 20.21 0.87
C HIS A 362 4.74 21.12 0.76
N GLN A 363 5.79 20.66 0.09
CA GLN A 363 7.05 21.38 -0.03
C GLN A 363 6.94 22.56 -1.00
N TYR A 364 6.47 22.28 -2.22
CA TYR A 364 6.42 23.21 -3.34
C TYR A 364 5.24 22.87 -4.27
N PRO A 365 4.74 23.83 -5.07
CA PRO A 365 3.72 23.53 -6.05
C PRO A 365 4.23 22.54 -7.10
N PRO A 366 3.40 21.59 -7.57
CA PRO A 366 3.81 20.58 -8.56
C PRO A 366 4.28 21.18 -9.88
N VAL A 367 3.63 22.29 -10.28
CA VAL A 367 4.01 23.08 -11.46
C VAL A 367 4.01 24.56 -11.06
N ALA A 368 5.18 25.19 -11.11
CA ALA A 368 5.33 26.61 -10.77
C ALA A 368 4.95 27.50 -11.97
N LEU A 369 3.68 27.52 -12.37
CA LEU A 369 3.19 28.33 -13.50
C LEU A 369 3.14 29.83 -13.18
N GLN A 370 2.91 30.19 -11.92
CA GLN A 370 2.76 31.57 -11.48
C GLN A 370 3.53 31.83 -10.16
N PRO A 371 4.14 33.01 -9.99
CA PRO A 371 4.79 33.39 -8.73
C PRO A 371 3.84 33.41 -7.53
N SER A 372 2.58 33.82 -7.73
CA SER A 372 1.54 33.88 -6.69
C SER A 372 1.38 32.53 -5.96
N LEU A 373 1.38 31.44 -6.72
CA LEU A 373 1.28 30.08 -6.20
C LEU A 373 2.48 29.73 -5.31
N GLY A 374 3.70 30.05 -5.75
CA GLY A 374 4.92 29.84 -4.96
C GLY A 374 4.94 30.67 -3.67
N HIS A 375 4.50 31.92 -3.74
CA HIS A 375 4.36 32.79 -2.56
C HIS A 375 3.36 32.24 -1.55
N PHE A 376 2.21 31.74 -2.01
CA PHE A 376 1.21 31.14 -1.13
C PHE A 376 1.75 29.88 -0.43
N PHE A 377 2.45 28.99 -1.15
CA PHE A 377 3.14 27.85 -0.55
C PHE A 377 4.17 28.25 0.50
N SER A 378 5.01 29.24 0.17
CA SER A 378 6.04 29.74 1.08
C SER A 378 5.44 30.32 2.36
N HIS A 379 4.41 31.15 2.22
CA HIS A 379 3.71 31.78 3.34
C HIS A 379 3.09 30.74 4.29
N VAL A 380 2.33 29.77 3.76
CA VAL A 380 1.73 28.70 4.58
C VAL A 380 2.82 27.87 5.25
N ASN A 381 3.90 27.52 4.54
CA ASN A 381 5.00 26.75 5.13
C ASN A 381 5.71 27.52 6.25
N GLU A 382 5.89 28.83 6.13
CA GLU A 382 6.46 29.68 7.17
C GLU A 382 5.55 29.77 8.41
N GLU A 383 4.25 29.99 8.22
CA GLU A 383 3.28 30.02 9.32
C GLU A 383 3.23 28.68 10.07
N TRP A 384 3.33 27.55 9.36
CA TRP A 384 3.41 26.23 9.97
C TRP A 384 4.70 26.05 10.79
N ARG A 385 5.86 26.43 10.24
CA ARG A 385 7.14 26.38 10.99
C ARG A 385 7.10 27.24 12.25
N ASN A 386 6.51 28.43 12.15
CA ASN A 386 6.39 29.35 13.28
C ASN A 386 5.31 28.89 14.29
N GLY A 387 4.27 28.20 13.83
CA GLY A 387 3.17 27.68 14.65
C GLY A 387 3.58 26.62 15.67
N TYR A 388 4.74 25.97 15.50
CA TYR A 388 5.34 25.03 16.44
C TYR A 388 6.43 25.63 17.34
N LYS A 389 6.94 26.83 17.03
CA LYS A 389 7.93 27.51 17.88
C LYS A 389 7.23 28.03 19.15
N LYS A 390 7.85 27.82 20.32
CA LYS A 390 7.41 28.48 21.55
C LYS A 390 7.61 29.99 21.40
N GLY A 391 6.56 30.78 21.68
CA GLY A 391 6.65 32.24 21.65
C GLY A 391 7.63 32.79 22.70
N VAL A 392 7.98 34.07 22.58
CA VAL A 392 8.88 34.80 23.50
C VAL A 392 8.31 34.88 24.93
N SER A 393 6.99 34.70 25.09
CA SER A 393 6.35 34.63 26.41
C SER A 393 6.18 33.17 26.86
N HIS A 394 6.68 32.86 28.07
CA HIS A 394 6.60 31.52 28.70
C HIS A 394 5.18 31.00 28.96
N THR A 395 4.13 31.77 28.64
CA THR A 395 2.74 31.49 29.00
C THR A 395 1.82 31.12 27.81
N SER A 396 2.26 31.25 26.55
CA SER A 396 1.44 30.90 25.38
C SER A 396 1.92 29.59 24.74
N SER A 397 1.07 28.56 24.74
CA SER A 397 1.33 27.34 23.97
C SER A 397 1.40 27.66 22.47
N PRO A 398 2.26 26.98 21.69
CA PRO A 398 2.32 27.16 20.24
C PRO A 398 0.94 26.98 19.58
N LYS A 399 0.63 27.77 18.54
CA LYS A 399 -0.69 27.76 17.88
C LYS A 399 -1.07 26.36 17.36
N LEU A 400 -0.07 25.59 16.90
CA LEU A 400 -0.27 24.27 16.30
C LEU A 400 0.12 23.12 17.26
N SER A 401 0.28 23.37 18.56
CA SER A 401 0.81 22.38 19.53
C SER A 401 -0.02 21.10 19.66
N ASN A 402 -1.30 21.15 19.29
CA ASN A 402 -2.19 19.99 19.35
C ASN A 402 -2.44 19.40 17.95
N VAL A 403 -2.01 20.05 16.87
CA VAL A 403 -2.36 19.65 15.50
C VAL A 403 -1.42 18.55 15.01
N VAL A 404 -2.01 17.44 14.56
CA VAL A 404 -1.30 16.30 13.96
C VAL A 404 -1.57 16.22 12.46
N VAL A 405 -0.53 16.01 11.66
CA VAL A 405 -0.63 15.85 10.20
C VAL A 405 0.12 14.61 9.74
N VAL A 406 -0.57 13.74 9.00
CA VAL A 406 0.06 12.59 8.34
C VAL A 406 -0.15 12.67 6.84
N SER A 407 0.92 12.45 6.09
CA SER A 407 0.91 12.47 4.63
C SER A 407 1.12 11.06 4.06
N ILE A 408 0.23 10.61 3.17
CA ILE A 408 0.39 9.37 2.42
C ILE A 408 0.71 9.73 0.96
N SER A 409 1.88 9.36 0.45
CA SER A 409 2.22 9.55 -0.98
C SER A 409 1.79 8.35 -1.82
N GLY A 410 1.46 8.56 -3.10
CA GLY A 410 1.13 7.45 -4.02
C GLY A 410 2.34 6.61 -4.45
N GLY A 411 3.55 7.07 -4.15
CA GLY A 411 4.79 6.41 -4.58
C GLY A 411 5.05 6.55 -6.07
N ILE A 412 5.75 5.58 -6.64
CA ILE A 412 6.37 5.69 -7.97
C ILE A 412 5.39 5.89 -9.15
N HIS A 413 4.18 5.34 -9.03
CA HIS A 413 3.14 5.49 -10.05
C HIS A 413 2.43 6.86 -9.97
N ASP A 414 2.66 7.65 -8.92
CA ASP A 414 2.18 9.03 -8.84
C ASP A 414 3.15 9.97 -9.58
N TYR A 415 2.94 10.08 -10.90
CA TYR A 415 3.71 10.97 -11.75
C TYR A 415 3.41 12.46 -11.53
N GLN A 416 2.29 12.80 -10.88
CA GLN A 416 1.90 14.19 -10.64
C GLN A 416 2.56 14.72 -9.37
N ILE A 417 2.52 13.94 -8.29
CA ILE A 417 3.01 14.31 -6.97
C ILE A 417 3.99 13.26 -6.47
N ARG A 418 5.27 13.46 -6.81
CA ARG A 418 6.37 12.63 -6.31
C ARG A 418 6.46 12.70 -4.78
N SER A 419 6.91 11.62 -4.14
CA SER A 419 7.02 11.52 -2.68
C SER A 419 7.75 12.70 -2.03
N ARG A 420 8.78 13.27 -2.68
CA ARG A 420 9.49 14.45 -2.13
C ARG A 420 8.59 15.67 -1.96
N LEU A 421 7.66 15.91 -2.89
CA LEU A 421 6.70 17.00 -2.77
C LEU A 421 5.71 16.76 -1.64
N ALA A 422 5.34 15.50 -1.39
CA ALA A 422 4.44 15.09 -0.32
C ALA A 422 5.08 14.99 1.07
N ALA A 423 6.39 15.23 1.18
CA ALA A 423 7.11 15.21 2.45
C ALA A 423 6.74 16.39 3.35
N LEU A 424 6.76 16.17 4.67
CA LEU A 424 6.51 17.20 5.68
C LEU A 424 7.80 17.72 6.34
N ASP A 425 8.97 17.26 5.86
CA ASP A 425 10.28 17.60 6.40
C ASP A 425 10.50 19.11 6.44
N GLY A 426 11.03 19.61 7.55
CA GLY A 426 11.30 21.03 7.75
C GLY A 426 10.04 21.91 7.83
N ILE A 427 8.84 21.34 7.83
CA ILE A 427 7.56 22.04 7.98
C ILE A 427 6.87 21.60 9.27
N VAL A 428 6.73 20.29 9.48
CA VAL A 428 6.09 19.69 10.65
C VAL A 428 7.15 18.90 11.45
N PRO A 429 7.29 19.11 12.77
CA PRO A 429 8.20 18.31 13.58
C PRO A 429 7.71 16.86 13.65
N SER A 430 8.63 15.90 13.72
CA SER A 430 8.30 14.46 13.75
C SER A 430 7.34 14.10 14.90
N THR A 431 7.37 14.83 16.02
CA THR A 431 6.44 14.64 17.15
C THR A 431 4.97 14.93 16.83
N HIS A 432 4.68 15.62 15.72
CA HIS A 432 3.32 16.03 15.31
C HIS A 432 2.93 15.51 13.93
N GLY A 433 3.81 14.78 13.24
CA GLY A 433 3.49 14.30 11.90
C GLY A 433 4.61 13.55 11.22
N PHE A 434 4.25 12.81 10.18
CA PHE A 434 5.19 12.09 9.34
C PHE A 434 4.59 11.85 7.95
N MET A 435 5.45 11.50 6.99
CA MET A 435 5.04 11.01 5.68
C MET A 435 5.29 9.50 5.57
N VAL A 436 4.40 8.79 4.86
CA VAL A 436 4.55 7.38 4.53
C VAL A 436 4.16 7.15 3.07
N GLY A 437 4.97 6.44 2.30
CA GLY A 437 4.59 6.03 0.94
C GLY A 437 3.54 4.94 0.95
N SER A 438 2.60 4.92 0.01
CA SER A 438 1.54 3.90 -0.06
C SER A 438 2.11 2.48 -0.17
N SER A 439 3.28 2.32 -0.79
CA SER A 439 4.04 1.07 -0.85
C SER A 439 4.64 0.63 0.50
N SER A 440 4.76 1.56 1.45
CA SER A 440 5.19 1.33 2.83
C SER A 440 4.03 1.23 3.82
N VAL A 441 2.80 1.54 3.40
CA VAL A 441 1.62 1.47 4.26
C VAL A 441 1.30 0.01 4.57
N LYS A 442 1.17 -0.30 5.86
CA LYS A 442 0.79 -1.62 6.37
C LYS A 442 -0.49 -2.12 5.70
N ASN A 443 -0.50 -3.37 5.25
CA ASN A 443 -1.59 -4.03 4.51
C ASN A 443 -1.88 -3.47 3.10
N VAL A 444 -1.18 -2.42 2.65
CA VAL A 444 -1.39 -1.80 1.34
C VAL A 444 -0.31 -2.24 0.35
N TRP A 445 0.96 -1.97 0.66
CA TRP A 445 2.14 -2.45 -0.10
C TRP A 445 2.11 -2.20 -1.62
N LEU A 446 1.40 -1.17 -2.07
CA LEU A 446 1.20 -0.88 -3.49
C LEU A 446 1.49 0.58 -3.77
N SER A 447 2.20 0.84 -4.86
CA SER A 447 2.24 2.18 -5.43
C SER A 447 1.00 2.44 -6.27
N MET A 448 0.47 3.64 -6.17
CA MET A 448 -0.79 4.08 -6.74
C MET A 448 -0.57 5.27 -7.66
N GLU A 449 -1.31 5.30 -8.77
CA GLU A 449 -1.41 6.52 -9.56
C GLU A 449 -2.10 7.63 -8.75
N HIS A 450 -1.93 8.87 -9.20
CA HIS A 450 -2.39 10.06 -8.49
C HIS A 450 -3.87 10.02 -8.07
N GLN A 451 -4.73 9.48 -8.94
CA GLN A 451 -6.17 9.34 -8.66
C GLN A 451 -6.50 7.99 -8.01
N SER A 452 -5.69 6.94 -8.24
CA SER A 452 -5.90 5.62 -7.65
C SER A 452 -5.83 5.62 -6.14
N ILE A 453 -5.08 6.53 -5.54
CA ILE A 453 -5.01 6.69 -4.10
C ILE A 453 -6.38 6.91 -3.45
N LEU A 454 -7.37 7.43 -4.20
CA LEU A 454 -8.70 7.72 -3.70
C LEU A 454 -9.68 6.55 -3.74
N TRP A 455 -9.47 5.56 -4.62
CA TRP A 455 -10.41 4.45 -4.83
C TRP A 455 -9.81 3.09 -4.53
N CYS A 456 -8.50 3.03 -4.26
CA CYS A 456 -7.85 1.77 -3.99
C CYS A 456 -8.34 1.12 -2.71
N ASN A 457 -8.93 -0.06 -2.82
CA ASN A 457 -9.63 -0.67 -1.71
C ASN A 457 -8.71 -0.96 -0.52
N GLN A 458 -7.51 -1.50 -0.77
CA GLN A 458 -6.55 -1.79 0.29
C GLN A 458 -6.22 -0.53 1.12
N LEU A 459 -6.00 0.61 0.47
CA LEU A 459 -5.73 1.86 1.16
C LEU A 459 -6.99 2.47 1.79
N ALA A 460 -8.13 2.41 1.10
CA ALA A 460 -9.40 2.93 1.61
C ALA A 460 -9.81 2.24 2.92
N VAL A 461 -9.69 0.91 2.97
CA VAL A 461 -9.89 0.09 4.18
C VAL A 461 -8.91 0.52 5.27
N GLN A 462 -7.61 0.58 4.95
CA GLN A 462 -6.59 0.92 5.96
C GLN A 462 -6.79 2.33 6.55
N VAL A 463 -7.12 3.32 5.71
CA VAL A 463 -7.43 4.68 6.14
C VAL A 463 -8.70 4.73 6.99
N ALA A 464 -9.78 4.06 6.56
CA ALA A 464 -11.03 3.98 7.31
C ALA A 464 -10.83 3.45 8.73
N HIS A 465 -10.15 2.31 8.87
CA HIS A 465 -9.83 1.73 10.17
C HIS A 465 -8.89 2.63 10.99
N THR A 466 -7.92 3.30 10.37
CA THR A 466 -7.02 4.24 11.05
C THR A 466 -7.80 5.41 11.66
N LEU A 467 -8.70 6.02 10.90
CA LEU A 467 -9.51 7.16 11.38
C LEU A 467 -10.47 6.74 12.51
N LEU A 468 -11.11 5.57 12.39
CA LEU A 468 -11.97 5.02 13.44
C LEU A 468 -11.19 4.67 14.72
N SER A 469 -9.96 4.17 14.61
CA SER A 469 -9.08 3.86 15.73
C SER A 469 -8.58 5.11 16.49
N MET A 470 -8.75 6.32 15.96
CA MET A 470 -8.44 7.55 16.66
C MET A 470 -9.52 8.02 17.64
N ILE A 471 -10.69 7.39 17.62
CA ILE A 471 -11.82 7.75 18.47
C ILE A 471 -11.66 7.05 19.81
N ASP A 472 -11.65 7.84 20.88
CA ASP A 472 -11.64 7.33 22.25
C ASP A 472 -12.95 6.55 22.52
N PRO A 473 -12.87 5.27 22.92
CA PRO A 473 -14.07 4.47 23.19
C PRO A 473 -14.89 4.98 24.38
N VAL A 474 -14.27 5.75 25.30
CA VAL A 474 -14.92 6.33 26.48
C VAL A 474 -15.60 7.64 26.12
N ASP A 475 -14.84 8.62 25.60
CA ASP A 475 -15.36 9.96 25.32
C ASP A 475 -16.13 10.04 24.01
N ARG A 476 -16.01 9.02 23.15
CA ARG A 476 -16.59 8.97 21.79
C ARG A 476 -16.23 10.20 20.96
N GLN A 477 -14.99 10.66 21.13
CA GLN A 477 -14.38 11.81 20.45
C GLN A 477 -12.95 11.44 20.05
N PRO A 478 -12.33 12.14 19.08
CA PRO A 478 -10.92 11.95 18.79
C PRO A 478 -10.04 12.11 20.05
N PHE A 479 -8.97 11.33 20.17
CA PHE A 479 -8.03 11.49 21.28
C PHE A 479 -7.49 12.92 21.36
N LEU A 480 -7.50 13.50 22.57
CA LEU A 480 -7.02 14.86 22.85
C LEU A 480 -5.48 14.98 22.75
N SER A 481 -4.74 13.93 23.15
CA SER A 481 -3.29 13.91 23.10
C SER A 481 -2.77 13.79 21.66
N SER A 482 -1.95 14.75 21.24
CA SER A 482 -1.26 14.70 19.95
C SER A 482 -0.33 13.48 19.86
N GLN A 483 0.36 13.12 20.94
CA GLN A 483 1.22 11.92 20.98
C GLN A 483 0.42 10.63 20.75
N LYS A 484 -0.75 10.49 21.40
CA LYS A 484 -1.61 9.31 21.22
C LYS A 484 -2.14 9.22 19.79
N ARG A 485 -2.51 10.35 19.16
CA ARG A 485 -2.92 10.40 17.75
C ARG A 485 -1.79 9.99 16.80
N VAL A 486 -0.60 10.55 16.99
CA VAL A 486 0.59 10.19 16.19
C VAL A 486 0.92 8.71 16.36
N PHE A 487 0.83 8.17 17.59
CA PHE A 487 1.03 6.75 17.86
C PHE A 487 0.01 5.87 17.13
N VAL A 488 -1.29 6.22 17.13
CA VAL A 488 -2.31 5.48 16.38
C VAL A 488 -1.99 5.49 14.89
N PHE A 489 -1.65 6.65 14.31
CA PHE A 489 -1.24 6.74 12.91
C PHE A 489 -0.01 5.88 12.61
N ALA A 490 1.03 5.95 13.44
CA ALA A 490 2.23 5.15 13.25
C ALA A 490 1.93 3.64 13.33
N LYS A 491 1.19 3.21 14.36
CA LYS A 491 0.80 1.79 14.55
C LYS A 491 -0.06 1.26 13.40
N MET A 492 -0.95 2.08 12.85
CA MET A 492 -1.87 1.67 11.80
C MET A 492 -1.27 1.79 10.40
N LEU A 493 -0.43 2.78 10.12
CA LEU A 493 0.06 3.04 8.77
C LEU A 493 1.49 2.57 8.54
N GLN A 494 2.41 2.69 9.51
CA GLN A 494 3.80 2.32 9.30
C GLN A 494 3.98 0.81 9.33
N SER A 495 4.73 0.31 8.35
CA SER A 495 5.21 -1.07 8.32
C SER A 495 6.28 -1.32 9.41
N VAL A 496 6.34 -2.55 9.93
CA VAL A 496 7.40 -3.02 10.86
C VAL A 496 8.69 -3.40 10.11
N VAL A 497 8.63 -3.54 8.78
CA VAL A 497 9.79 -3.89 7.93
C VAL A 497 11.01 -2.99 8.19
N PRO A 498 10.91 -1.64 8.20
CA PRO A 498 12.07 -0.77 8.41
C PRO A 498 12.75 -1.00 9.76
N GLN A 499 11.97 -1.26 10.82
CA GLN A 499 12.50 -1.49 12.17
C GLN A 499 13.25 -2.83 12.24
N SER A 500 12.73 -3.88 11.60
CA SER A 500 13.39 -5.21 11.52
C SER A 500 14.70 -5.20 10.72
N LEU A 501 14.90 -4.16 9.90
CA LEU A 501 16.03 -3.97 8.99
C LEU A 501 17.07 -2.98 9.54
N SER A 502 16.91 -2.51 10.78
CA SER A 502 17.72 -1.45 11.41
C SER A 502 19.23 -1.74 11.48
N TRP A 503 19.65 -3.02 11.50
CA TRP A 503 21.06 -3.42 11.52
C TRP A 503 21.79 -3.19 10.18
N MET A 504 21.06 -2.94 9.08
CA MET A 504 21.66 -2.50 7.82
C MET A 504 22.05 -1.03 7.93
N ASN A 505 23.21 -0.76 8.54
CA ASN A 505 23.82 0.54 8.89
C ASN A 505 24.02 1.58 7.76
N HIS A 506 23.33 1.47 6.62
CA HIS A 506 23.35 2.44 5.53
C HIS A 506 22.01 3.15 5.28
N VAL A 507 20.98 2.89 6.08
CA VAL A 507 19.70 3.63 6.06
C VAL A 507 19.81 4.95 6.83
N SER A 508 20.79 5.78 6.48
CA SER A 508 20.87 7.17 6.97
C SER A 508 19.92 8.03 6.14
N GLY A 509 18.65 8.10 6.56
CA GLY A 509 17.65 8.93 5.90
C GLY A 509 16.27 8.85 6.53
N SER A 510 15.89 7.66 6.99
CA SER A 510 14.99 7.59 8.13
C SER A 510 15.87 7.87 9.33
N GLN A 511 15.82 9.09 9.89
CA GLN A 511 15.88 9.12 11.34
C GLN A 511 14.86 8.07 11.75
N SER A 512 15.33 6.95 12.33
CA SER A 512 14.56 6.35 13.40
C SER A 512 14.31 7.55 14.31
N SER A 513 13.14 8.16 14.14
CA SER A 513 12.57 8.88 15.23
C SER A 513 12.65 7.85 16.34
N ASN A 514 13.50 8.12 17.31
CA ASN A 514 13.50 7.46 18.60
C ASN A 514 12.13 7.75 19.23
N PHE A 515 11.04 7.36 18.56
CA PHE A 515 9.64 7.60 18.89
C PHE A 515 9.27 6.89 20.17
N LEU A 516 10.17 6.04 20.69
CA LEU A 516 9.96 5.17 21.83
C LEU A 516 11.04 5.33 22.91
N ALA A 517 11.84 6.40 22.86
CA ALA A 517 12.69 6.82 23.98
C ALA A 517 12.25 8.22 24.46
N SER A 518 10.96 8.37 24.77
CA SER A 518 10.49 9.46 25.64
C SER A 518 10.35 8.88 27.04
N ASP A 519 11.14 9.39 27.98
CA ASP A 519 11.19 9.09 29.43
C ASP A 519 9.86 9.40 30.17
N THR A 520 8.74 8.89 29.67
CA THR A 520 7.41 9.14 30.21
C THR A 520 6.71 7.81 30.47
N ARG A 521 6.34 7.60 31.74
CA ARG A 521 5.77 6.36 32.28
C ARG A 521 4.55 5.84 31.49
N GLU A 522 3.75 6.72 30.89
CA GLU A 522 2.55 6.35 30.11
C GLU A 522 2.86 5.69 28.75
N ALA A 523 3.93 6.11 28.05
CA ALA A 523 4.36 5.47 26.81
C ALA A 523 4.99 4.09 27.08
N GLY A 524 5.69 3.98 28.21
CA GLY A 524 6.22 2.72 28.71
C GLY A 524 5.13 1.72 29.11
N GLU A 525 4.01 2.18 29.70
CA GLU A 525 2.87 1.31 30.04
C GLU A 525 2.09 0.84 28.80
N LEU A 526 1.94 1.67 27.77
CA LEU A 526 1.32 1.25 26.50
C LEU A 526 2.15 0.21 25.74
N GLN A 527 3.49 0.29 25.82
CA GLN A 527 4.38 -0.75 25.29
C GLN A 527 4.40 -2.02 26.15
N ARG A 528 4.22 -1.89 27.47
CA ARG A 528 4.28 -3.03 28.40
C ARG A 528 3.06 -3.95 28.32
N ASN A 529 1.92 -3.43 27.84
CA ASN A 529 0.67 -4.18 27.69
C ASN A 529 0.47 -4.84 26.30
N ASP A 530 1.30 -4.52 25.29
CA ASP A 530 1.33 -5.28 24.03
C ASP A 530 2.26 -6.50 24.24
N THR A 531 1.77 -7.50 24.98
CA THR A 531 2.46 -8.79 25.13
C THR A 531 2.62 -9.44 23.75
N LEU A 532 3.84 -9.37 23.21
CA LEU A 532 4.36 -9.91 21.94
C LEU A 532 4.28 -11.45 21.83
N PHE A 533 3.24 -12.09 22.33
CA PHE A 533 3.09 -13.55 22.28
C PHE A 533 2.00 -13.95 21.30
N CYS A 534 2.23 -15.06 20.59
CA CYS A 534 1.19 -15.63 19.76
C CYS A 534 0.01 -16.09 20.64
N PRO A 535 -1.24 -15.97 20.17
CA PRO A 535 -2.39 -16.34 20.97
C PRO A 535 -2.31 -17.83 21.40
N PRO A 536 -2.68 -18.15 22.64
CA PRO A 536 -2.63 -19.52 23.16
C PRO A 536 -3.69 -20.44 22.55
N SER A 537 -4.69 -19.89 21.84
CA SER A 537 -5.84 -20.62 21.28
C SER A 537 -5.52 -21.57 20.12
N VAL A 538 -4.30 -21.52 19.56
CA VAL A 538 -3.87 -22.53 18.60
C VAL A 538 -3.40 -23.75 19.38
N LEU A 539 -4.15 -24.85 19.31
CA LEU A 539 -3.74 -26.12 19.92
C LEU A 539 -2.55 -26.70 19.12
N TRP A 540 -1.34 -26.33 19.51
CA TRP A 540 -0.14 -27.01 19.05
C TRP A 540 -0.10 -28.37 19.73
N THR A 541 -0.05 -29.45 18.95
CA THR A 541 0.12 -30.79 19.50
C THR A 541 1.37 -30.79 20.38
N SER A 542 1.16 -30.95 21.69
CA SER A 542 2.24 -31.12 22.65
C SER A 542 3.03 -32.34 22.24
N ASP A 543 4.30 -32.14 21.90
CA ASP A 543 5.30 -33.17 21.58
C ASP A 543 4.69 -34.40 20.88
N GLY A 544 4.46 -34.26 19.57
CA GLY A 544 4.11 -35.41 18.75
C GLY A 544 5.10 -36.56 18.98
N LEU A 545 4.63 -37.81 18.84
CA LEU A 545 5.44 -39.02 18.99
C LEU A 545 6.66 -39.09 18.04
N GLU A 546 6.78 -38.16 17.09
CA GLU A 546 7.89 -38.06 16.16
C GLU A 546 9.08 -37.31 16.78
N LYS A 547 10.28 -37.86 16.57
CA LYS A 547 11.52 -37.32 17.13
C LYS A 547 11.86 -35.95 16.55
N ASP A 548 12.29 -35.04 17.42
CA ASP A 548 12.86 -33.75 17.06
C ASP A 548 14.06 -33.90 16.11
N LEU A 549 14.16 -32.99 15.13
CA LEU A 549 15.24 -32.96 14.14
C LEU A 549 16.31 -31.95 14.54
N HIS A 550 17.52 -32.42 14.81
CA HIS A 550 18.67 -31.55 15.02
C HIS A 550 19.33 -31.19 13.70
N ILE A 551 19.32 -29.91 13.35
CA ILE A 551 19.92 -29.39 12.12
C ILE A 551 21.39 -29.06 12.39
N GLN A 552 22.28 -29.64 11.58
CA GLN A 552 23.73 -29.43 11.67
C GLN A 552 24.28 -28.49 10.60
N SER A 553 23.48 -28.16 9.59
CA SER A 553 23.81 -27.20 8.53
C SER A 553 23.39 -25.79 8.94
N ASN A 554 24.05 -24.77 8.39
CA ASN A 554 23.62 -23.38 8.56
C ASN A 554 22.35 -23.05 7.76
N LEU A 555 21.93 -23.92 6.83
CA LEU A 555 20.67 -23.83 6.09
C LEU A 555 19.64 -24.82 6.66
N VAL A 556 18.41 -24.37 6.87
CA VAL A 556 17.27 -25.19 7.29
C VAL A 556 16.13 -25.02 6.30
N THR A 557 15.61 -26.13 5.79
CA THR A 557 14.40 -26.17 4.97
C THR A 557 13.29 -26.86 5.75
N VAL A 558 12.11 -26.27 5.73
CA VAL A 558 10.93 -26.77 6.42
C VAL A 558 9.83 -26.96 5.40
N LEU A 559 9.34 -28.18 5.27
CA LEU A 559 8.16 -28.47 4.46
C LEU A 559 6.96 -28.55 5.40
N ALA A 560 5.87 -27.89 5.03
CA ALA A 560 4.60 -28.08 5.69
C ALA A 560 4.21 -29.55 5.62
N MET A 561 3.49 -30.03 6.64
CA MET A 561 2.97 -31.39 6.80
C MET A 561 3.83 -32.39 7.56
N ASP A 562 5.13 -32.17 7.80
CA ASP A 562 5.90 -33.17 8.55
C ASP A 562 5.75 -33.05 10.08
N GLY A 563 5.22 -31.93 10.59
CA GLY A 563 4.90 -31.72 12.01
C GLY A 563 6.09 -31.77 12.98
N ARG A 564 7.32 -31.88 12.49
CA ARG A 564 8.53 -32.06 13.32
C ARG A 564 9.05 -30.73 13.87
N ARG A 565 9.62 -30.75 15.07
CA ARG A 565 10.35 -29.59 15.60
C ARG A 565 11.80 -29.65 15.14
N ARG A 566 12.33 -28.53 14.66
CA ARG A 566 13.76 -28.40 14.30
C ARG A 566 14.50 -27.73 15.42
N TRP A 567 15.62 -28.29 15.84
CA TRP A 567 16.54 -27.70 16.80
C TRP A 567 17.79 -27.22 16.09
N LEU A 568 18.14 -25.95 16.33
CA LEU A 568 19.30 -25.28 15.79
C LEU A 568 20.18 -24.80 16.95
N ASP A 569 21.48 -25.10 16.89
CA ASP A 569 22.47 -24.61 17.85
C ASP A 569 22.99 -23.26 17.37
N ILE A 570 22.61 -22.19 18.07
CA ILE A 570 22.91 -20.80 17.67
C ILE A 570 24.42 -20.57 17.66
N LYS A 571 25.14 -21.06 18.68
CA LYS A 571 26.59 -20.84 18.82
C LYS A 571 27.37 -21.60 17.76
N LYS A 572 26.99 -22.85 17.49
CA LYS A 572 27.66 -23.67 16.48
C LYS A 572 27.38 -23.16 15.07
N LEU A 573 26.12 -22.90 14.74
CA LEU A 573 25.71 -22.51 13.38
C LEU A 573 26.02 -21.05 13.07
N GLY A 574 26.08 -20.18 14.09
CA GLY A 574 26.47 -18.77 13.97
C GLY A 574 27.98 -18.51 14.01
N SER A 575 28.81 -19.56 14.03
CA SER A 575 30.27 -19.43 14.01
C SER A 575 30.80 -18.87 12.67
N ASN A 576 32.09 -18.52 12.61
CA ASN A 576 32.75 -17.97 11.41
C ASN A 576 32.09 -16.69 10.84
N GLY A 577 31.60 -15.80 11.71
CA GLY A 577 30.98 -14.54 11.31
C GLY A 577 29.52 -14.66 10.87
N ARG A 578 28.90 -15.85 10.93
CA ARG A 578 27.51 -16.10 10.53
C ARG A 578 26.49 -15.81 11.63
N GLY A 579 26.72 -14.75 12.40
CA GLY A 579 25.92 -14.43 13.59
C GLY A 579 24.48 -13.95 13.32
N HIS A 580 24.08 -13.77 12.06
CA HIS A 580 22.74 -13.32 11.69
C HIS A 580 21.91 -14.51 11.21
N PHE A 581 20.60 -14.49 11.49
CA PHE A 581 19.66 -15.49 11.02
C PHE A 581 18.53 -14.85 10.22
N VAL A 582 18.29 -15.36 9.02
CA VAL A 582 17.14 -14.98 8.18
C VAL A 582 16.23 -16.19 8.01
N PHE A 583 14.92 -15.98 8.06
CA PHE A 583 13.91 -17.00 7.85
C PHE A 583 12.79 -16.46 6.96
N VAL A 584 12.53 -17.13 5.85
CA VAL A 584 11.56 -16.74 4.83
C VAL A 584 10.51 -17.85 4.72
N THR A 585 9.22 -17.49 4.72
CA THR A 585 8.14 -18.48 4.81
C THR A 585 6.88 -18.02 4.09
N ASN A 586 6.10 -18.99 3.60
CA ASN A 586 4.71 -18.76 3.19
C ASN A 586 3.70 -19.31 4.23
N LEU A 587 4.18 -19.86 5.35
CA LEU A 587 3.36 -20.29 6.47
C LEU A 587 2.89 -19.09 7.30
N ALA A 588 1.63 -19.14 7.73
CA ALA A 588 1.07 -18.12 8.62
C ALA A 588 1.85 -18.07 9.96
N PRO A 589 2.43 -16.92 10.35
CA PRO A 589 3.04 -16.72 11.67
C PRO A 589 2.04 -17.04 12.78
N CYS A 590 2.46 -17.71 13.85
CA CYS A 590 1.68 -18.13 15.03
C CYS A 590 0.77 -19.37 14.89
N SER A 591 0.27 -19.73 13.70
CA SER A 591 -0.58 -20.93 13.50
C SER A 591 -0.06 -21.89 12.46
N GLY A 592 0.76 -21.43 11.51
CA GLY A 592 1.49 -22.27 10.58
C GLY A 592 2.90 -22.56 11.08
N VAL A 593 3.58 -21.54 11.63
CA VAL A 593 4.95 -21.66 12.15
C VAL A 593 5.12 -20.90 13.47
N ARG A 594 5.97 -21.43 14.36
CA ARG A 594 6.45 -20.77 15.59
C ARG A 594 7.94 -20.93 15.76
N ILE A 595 8.60 -19.87 16.21
CA ILE A 595 10.04 -19.83 16.48
C ILE A 595 10.27 -19.41 17.93
N HIS A 596 11.05 -20.21 18.65
CA HIS A 596 11.41 -19.96 20.05
C HIS A 596 12.92 -19.92 20.24
N LEU A 597 13.37 -19.03 21.11
CA LEU A 597 14.75 -18.94 21.60
C LEU A 597 14.84 -19.54 23.01
N TRP A 598 15.82 -20.42 23.19
CA TRP A 598 16.00 -21.21 24.41
C TRP A 598 17.29 -20.80 25.13
N PRO A 599 17.19 -20.30 26.36
CA PRO A 599 18.34 -19.86 27.14
C PRO A 599 19.11 -21.04 27.72
N GLU A 600 20.32 -20.75 28.19
CA GLU A 600 21.15 -21.72 28.88
C GLU A 600 20.49 -22.22 30.18
N LYS A 601 20.59 -23.52 30.47
CA LYS A 601 20.30 -24.04 31.81
C LYS A 601 21.41 -23.56 32.75
N HIS A 602 21.19 -22.45 33.48
CA HIS A 602 22.08 -22.09 34.57
C HIS A 602 22.07 -23.21 35.62
N ARG A 603 23.22 -23.84 35.85
CA ARG A 603 23.50 -24.59 37.08
C ARG A 603 23.85 -23.57 38.17
N SER A 604 22.87 -22.90 38.74
CA SER A 604 23.06 -22.09 39.97
C SER A 604 22.19 -22.65 41.09
N SER A 605 22.85 -23.02 42.20
CA SER A 605 22.27 -23.57 43.40
C SER A 605 21.70 -22.47 44.32
N ILE A 606 20.88 -21.56 43.79
CA ILE A 606 20.27 -20.47 44.57
C ILE A 606 18.75 -20.50 44.34
N GLU A 607 18.01 -20.81 45.41
CA GLU A 607 16.59 -21.18 45.48
C GLU A 607 15.57 -20.05 45.16
N ASN A 608 15.90 -19.02 44.38
CA ASN A 608 14.95 -17.92 44.10
C ASN A 608 14.94 -17.41 42.65
N GLU A 609 15.34 -18.21 41.66
CA GLU A 609 15.21 -17.82 40.26
C GLU A 609 14.06 -18.52 39.52
N VAL A 610 13.33 -17.70 38.75
CA VAL A 610 12.23 -18.07 37.86
C VAL A 610 12.60 -19.30 37.00
N PRO A 611 11.73 -20.34 36.90
CA PRO A 611 11.99 -21.57 36.14
C PRO A 611 12.53 -21.33 34.72
N ALA A 612 13.46 -22.18 34.24
CA ALA A 612 14.03 -22.07 32.88
C ALA A 612 12.97 -22.06 31.76
N SER A 613 11.80 -22.67 31.99
CA SER A 613 10.64 -22.65 31.08
C SER A 613 9.96 -21.28 30.96
N LYS A 614 10.12 -20.39 31.95
CA LYS A 614 9.63 -19.00 31.91
C LYS A 614 10.62 -18.03 31.24
N ARG A 615 11.79 -18.50 30.79
CA ARG A 615 12.79 -17.70 30.06
C ARG A 615 12.84 -18.01 28.55
N ILE A 616 11.98 -18.90 28.06
CA ILE A 616 11.82 -19.15 26.63
C ILE A 616 11.13 -17.94 26.02
N VAL A 617 11.70 -17.41 24.94
CA VAL A 617 11.12 -16.27 24.24
C VAL A 617 10.62 -16.72 22.88
N GLU A 618 9.32 -16.55 22.66
CA GLU A 618 8.73 -16.68 21.34
C GLU A 618 9.05 -15.43 20.52
N VAL A 619 9.70 -15.62 19.37
CA VAL A 619 10.04 -14.53 18.44
C VAL A 619 9.17 -14.53 17.19
N THR A 620 8.20 -15.45 17.09
CA THR A 620 7.29 -15.56 15.95
C THR A 620 6.55 -14.26 15.65
N SER A 621 6.16 -13.52 16.68
CA SER A 621 5.45 -12.23 16.57
C SER A 621 6.30 -11.10 15.99
N LYS A 622 7.64 -11.26 15.95
CA LYS A 622 8.56 -10.35 15.25
C LYS A 622 8.58 -10.58 13.73
N MET A 623 7.92 -11.63 13.21
CA MET A 623 7.83 -11.86 11.77
C MET A 623 7.17 -10.68 11.06
N VAL A 624 7.77 -10.30 9.94
CA VAL A 624 7.30 -9.22 9.09
C VAL A 624 6.52 -9.81 7.93
N HIS A 625 5.26 -9.43 7.83
CA HIS A 625 4.40 -9.81 6.71
C HIS A 625 4.73 -9.01 5.46
N ILE A 626 4.76 -9.70 4.32
CA ILE A 626 4.98 -9.12 2.99
C ILE A 626 3.86 -9.53 2.04
N PRO A 627 3.53 -8.71 1.03
CA PRO A 627 2.56 -9.07 0.02
C PRO A 627 3.02 -10.32 -0.74
N ALA A 628 2.20 -11.38 -0.70
CA ALA A 628 2.40 -12.57 -1.52
C ALA A 628 1.48 -12.49 -2.75
N GLY A 629 2.03 -12.78 -3.93
CA GLY A 629 1.23 -12.96 -5.14
C GLY A 629 0.28 -14.17 -5.03
N PRO A 630 -0.69 -14.33 -5.94
CA PRO A 630 -1.57 -15.48 -5.94
C PRO A 630 -0.76 -16.77 -6.06
N ALA A 631 -1.07 -17.76 -5.21
CA ALA A 631 -0.42 -19.05 -5.30
C ALA A 631 -0.68 -19.69 -6.68
N PRO A 632 0.34 -20.29 -7.32
CA PRO A 632 0.16 -20.97 -8.58
C PRO A 632 -0.87 -22.11 -8.43
N LYS A 633 -1.76 -22.25 -9.42
CA LYS A 633 -2.79 -23.29 -9.40
C LYS A 633 -2.13 -24.66 -9.60
N GLN A 634 -2.39 -25.56 -8.69
CA GLN A 634 -1.97 -26.94 -8.84
C GLN A 634 -2.84 -27.65 -9.88
N VAL A 635 -2.24 -28.06 -10.99
CA VAL A 635 -2.93 -28.70 -12.12
C VAL A 635 -3.38 -30.12 -11.75
N GLU A 636 -2.58 -30.84 -10.97
CA GLU A 636 -2.88 -32.22 -10.52
C GLU A 636 -2.48 -32.43 -9.04
N PRO A 637 -3.30 -33.14 -8.24
CA PRO A 637 -2.93 -33.54 -6.88
C PRO A 637 -1.59 -34.31 -6.84
N GLY A 638 -0.62 -33.81 -6.08
CA GLY A 638 0.70 -34.43 -5.91
C GLY A 638 1.76 -34.11 -6.99
N SER A 639 1.43 -33.33 -8.02
CA SER A 639 2.46 -32.88 -8.99
C SER A 639 3.40 -31.82 -8.39
N GLN A 640 4.67 -31.80 -8.84
CA GLN A 640 5.61 -30.72 -8.48
C GLN A 640 5.11 -29.43 -9.14
N THR A 641 4.78 -28.45 -8.31
CA THR A 641 4.27 -27.14 -8.75
C THR A 641 5.21 -26.04 -8.24
N GLU A 642 5.17 -24.87 -8.88
CA GLU A 642 5.91 -23.68 -8.42
C GLU A 642 5.56 -23.41 -6.95
N GLN A 643 6.57 -23.10 -6.13
CA GLN A 643 6.33 -22.75 -4.73
C GLN A 643 5.53 -21.44 -4.66
N PRO A 644 4.57 -21.32 -3.73
CA PRO A 644 3.90 -20.05 -3.51
C PRO A 644 4.94 -18.99 -3.06
N PRO A 645 4.81 -17.72 -3.47
CA PRO A 645 5.67 -16.66 -2.97
C PRO A 645 5.68 -16.60 -1.45
N PRO A 646 6.79 -16.18 -0.85
CA PRO A 646 6.84 -15.98 0.60
C PRO A 646 5.87 -14.87 1.01
N SER A 647 5.25 -15.05 2.17
CA SER A 647 4.27 -14.14 2.76
C SER A 647 4.74 -13.51 4.07
N ALA A 648 5.85 -13.99 4.62
CA ALA A 648 6.52 -13.40 5.76
C ALA A 648 8.02 -13.71 5.79
N PHE A 649 8.78 -12.88 6.50
CA PHE A 649 10.16 -13.17 6.84
C PHE A 649 10.48 -12.73 8.28
N LEU A 650 11.54 -13.29 8.86
CA LEU A 650 12.12 -12.91 10.15
C LEU A 650 13.61 -12.71 9.97
N LEU A 651 14.13 -11.62 10.53
CA LEU A 651 15.56 -11.36 10.66
C LEU A 651 15.89 -11.25 12.13
N LEU A 652 16.92 -11.98 12.56
CA LEU A 652 17.46 -11.90 13.92
C LEU A 652 18.93 -11.51 13.84
N SER A 653 19.27 -10.44 14.55
CA SER A 653 20.65 -9.99 14.74
C SER A 653 21.36 -10.81 15.82
N PRO A 654 22.70 -10.72 15.93
CA PRO A 654 23.43 -11.27 17.07
C PRO A 654 22.92 -10.75 18.43
N GLU A 655 22.41 -9.51 18.46
CA GLU A 655 21.84 -8.88 19.66
C GLU A 655 20.52 -9.53 20.06
N ASP A 656 19.63 -9.82 19.09
CA ASP A 656 18.36 -10.51 19.32
C ASP A 656 18.55 -11.93 19.87
N MET A 657 19.62 -12.60 19.44
CA MET A 657 19.95 -13.97 19.84
C MET A 657 20.91 -14.04 21.03
N ASN A 658 21.34 -12.91 21.57
CA ASN A 658 22.27 -12.86 22.68
C ASN A 658 21.64 -13.47 23.95
N GLY A 659 22.40 -14.32 24.65
CA GLY A 659 21.92 -15.03 25.84
C GLY A 659 21.15 -16.34 25.58
N TYR A 660 20.98 -16.74 24.31
CA TYR A 660 20.33 -17.99 23.93
C TYR A 660 21.31 -18.99 23.29
N ASN A 661 21.13 -20.28 23.57
CA ASN A 661 21.98 -21.35 23.01
C ASN A 661 21.29 -22.08 21.86
N PHE A 662 19.97 -22.25 21.92
CA PHE A 662 19.22 -23.00 20.94
C PHE A 662 18.04 -22.20 20.40
N MET A 663 17.70 -22.48 19.15
CA MET A 663 16.50 -21.99 18.49
C MET A 663 15.69 -23.19 18.02
N THR A 664 14.37 -23.13 18.18
CA THR A 664 13.48 -24.16 17.66
C THR A 664 12.48 -23.59 16.67
N ILE A 665 12.29 -24.29 15.55
CA ILE A 665 11.27 -23.98 14.54
C ILE A 665 10.23 -25.10 14.57
N SER A 666 8.99 -24.74 14.91
CA SER A 666 7.83 -25.64 14.99
C SER A 666 6.86 -25.30 13.86
N VAL A 667 6.32 -26.32 13.18
CA VAL A 667 5.29 -26.14 12.14
C VAL A 667 4.06 -26.94 12.50
N ALA A 668 2.89 -26.33 12.30
CA ALA A 668 1.63 -26.96 12.64
C ALA A 668 1.36 -28.15 11.69
N SER A 669 0.99 -29.30 12.26
CA SER A 669 0.45 -30.43 11.49
C SER A 669 -0.96 -30.09 11.02
N ARG A 670 -1.20 -29.89 9.72
CA ARG A 670 -2.59 -29.79 9.22
C ARG A 670 -3.21 -31.18 9.24
N GLN A 671 -4.34 -31.34 9.93
CA GLN A 671 -5.20 -32.51 9.76
C GLN A 671 -5.78 -32.47 8.34
N THR A 672 -5.41 -33.42 7.49
CA THR A 672 -5.99 -33.55 6.15
C THR A 672 -7.48 -33.88 6.29
N ILE A 673 -8.36 -32.94 5.98
CA ILE A 673 -9.78 -33.22 5.80
C ILE A 673 -9.90 -34.07 4.52
N SER A 674 -10.38 -35.31 4.67
CA SER A 674 -10.55 -36.28 3.59
C SER A 674 -11.33 -35.66 2.41
N GLY A 675 -10.74 -35.66 1.21
CA GLY A 675 -11.43 -35.34 -0.05
C GLY A 675 -11.05 -34.02 -0.75
N ARG A 676 -10.17 -33.18 -0.19
CA ARG A 676 -9.55 -32.07 -0.93
C ARG A 676 -8.04 -32.30 -1.09
N PRO A 677 -7.47 -32.17 -2.30
CA PRO A 677 -6.02 -32.23 -2.47
C PRO A 677 -5.36 -31.09 -1.68
N PRO A 678 -4.19 -31.32 -1.07
CA PRO A 678 -3.49 -30.27 -0.34
C PRO A 678 -3.16 -29.12 -1.31
N PRO A 679 -3.28 -27.84 -0.88
CA PRO A 679 -2.74 -26.73 -1.65
C PRO A 679 -1.21 -26.92 -1.84
N ALA A 680 -0.66 -26.27 -2.88
CA ALA A 680 0.77 -26.31 -3.20
C ALA A 680 1.64 -26.22 -1.93
N ALA A 681 2.66 -27.07 -1.84
CA ALA A 681 3.41 -27.31 -0.61
C ALA A 681 3.84 -25.99 0.06
N SER A 682 3.37 -25.75 1.30
CA SER A 682 3.87 -24.62 2.07
C SER A 682 5.29 -24.94 2.54
N MET A 683 6.20 -23.97 2.49
CA MET A 683 7.62 -24.12 2.76
C MET A 683 8.07 -23.01 3.70
N ALA A 684 9.17 -23.24 4.40
CA ALA A 684 9.98 -22.18 4.96
C ALA A 684 11.47 -22.51 4.79
N VAL A 685 12.29 -21.49 4.66
CA VAL A 685 13.74 -21.63 4.57
C VAL A 685 14.40 -20.65 5.54
N GLY A 686 15.34 -21.14 6.33
CA GLY A 686 16.13 -20.35 7.26
C GLY A 686 17.62 -20.53 7.03
N GLN A 687 18.42 -19.49 7.28
CA GLN A 687 19.87 -19.59 7.16
C GLN A 687 20.60 -18.70 8.17
N PHE A 688 21.65 -19.25 8.77
CA PHE A 688 22.71 -18.48 9.44
C PHE A 688 23.73 -17.99 8.42
N PHE A 689 23.94 -16.69 8.35
CA PHE A 689 24.76 -16.04 7.33
C PHE A 689 25.56 -14.85 7.87
N ASN A 690 26.63 -14.51 7.15
CA ASN A 690 27.38 -13.27 7.36
C ASN A 690 26.85 -12.21 6.39
N PRO A 691 26.29 -11.09 6.85
CA PRO A 691 25.70 -10.10 5.96
C PRO A 691 26.72 -9.48 5.00
N VAL A 692 27.99 -9.39 5.37
CA VAL A 692 29.04 -8.80 4.52
C VAL A 692 29.25 -9.64 3.25
N GLU A 693 29.09 -10.97 3.33
CA GLU A 693 29.21 -11.87 2.16
C GLU A 693 28.14 -11.61 1.10
N GLY A 694 26.98 -11.09 1.51
CA GLY A 694 25.86 -10.76 0.63
C GLY A 694 25.86 -9.31 0.14
N THR A 695 26.86 -8.48 0.50
CA THR A 695 26.86 -7.06 0.14
C THR A 695 27.57 -6.79 -1.18
N SER A 696 26.98 -5.96 -2.04
CA SER A 696 27.59 -5.49 -3.29
C SER A 696 27.27 -4.03 -3.52
N ALA A 697 28.30 -3.21 -3.76
CA ALA A 697 28.16 -1.79 -4.06
C ALA A 697 28.32 -1.54 -5.56
N LEU A 698 27.35 -0.83 -6.15
CA LEU A 698 27.27 -0.52 -7.57
C LEU A 698 27.38 0.99 -7.77
N SER A 699 28.47 1.42 -8.41
CA SER A 699 28.70 2.83 -8.75
C SER A 699 27.93 3.24 -10.00
N VAL A 700 27.70 4.55 -10.18
CA VAL A 700 27.07 5.10 -11.40
C VAL A 700 27.76 4.62 -12.66
N GLY A 701 29.10 4.60 -12.69
CA GLY A 701 29.86 4.13 -13.84
C GLY A 701 29.60 2.66 -14.17
N ARG A 702 29.45 1.81 -13.14
CA ARG A 702 29.10 0.39 -13.31
C ARG A 702 27.69 0.20 -13.86
N ILE A 703 26.72 0.96 -13.34
CA ILE A 703 25.31 0.95 -13.80
C ILE A 703 25.20 1.39 -15.27
N VAL A 704 25.92 2.44 -15.65
CA VAL A 704 25.92 2.90 -17.06
C VAL A 704 26.59 1.87 -17.96
N HIS A 705 27.73 1.31 -17.55
CA HIS A 705 28.39 0.24 -18.29
C HIS A 705 27.50 -1.00 -18.46
N SER A 706 26.70 -1.34 -17.44
CA SER A 706 25.80 -2.51 -17.49
C SER A 706 24.71 -2.39 -18.56
N SER A 707 24.44 -1.19 -19.08
CA SER A 707 23.53 -0.98 -20.21
C SER A 707 24.08 -1.51 -21.54
N TYR A 708 25.41 -1.59 -21.68
CA TYR A 708 26.09 -2.15 -22.87
C TYR A 708 26.52 -3.60 -22.67
N SER A 709 27.01 -3.93 -21.48
CA SER A 709 27.44 -5.27 -21.10
C SER A 709 26.83 -5.63 -19.75
N PRO A 710 25.80 -6.51 -19.71
CA PRO A 710 25.13 -6.87 -18.47
C PRO A 710 26.12 -7.27 -17.37
N GLU A 711 25.89 -6.77 -16.15
CA GLU A 711 26.67 -7.17 -14.99
C GLU A 711 26.05 -8.44 -14.40
N GLU A 712 26.81 -9.53 -14.39
CA GLU A 712 26.35 -10.84 -13.90
C GLU A 712 26.99 -11.16 -12.55
N ILE A 713 26.16 -11.51 -11.57
CA ILE A 713 26.59 -11.97 -10.24
C ILE A 713 26.22 -13.44 -10.11
N PHE A 714 27.24 -14.31 -10.03
CA PHE A 714 27.04 -15.76 -9.88
C PHE A 714 27.07 -16.17 -8.41
N LEU A 715 25.91 -16.60 -7.90
CA LEU A 715 25.75 -17.14 -6.55
C LEU A 715 25.90 -18.67 -6.59
N LYS A 716 26.91 -19.21 -5.89
CA LYS A 716 27.15 -20.65 -5.76
C LYS A 716 26.22 -21.27 -4.72
N GLU A 717 26.19 -22.59 -4.60
CA GLU A 717 25.53 -23.27 -3.47
C GLU A 717 26.01 -22.71 -2.12
N ASP A 718 25.12 -22.71 -1.12
CA ASP A 718 25.36 -22.20 0.24
C ASP A 718 25.67 -20.68 0.36
N HIS A 719 25.37 -19.89 -0.67
CA HIS A 719 25.43 -18.42 -0.60
C HIS A 719 24.44 -17.84 0.44
N PRO A 720 24.64 -16.59 0.89
CA PRO A 720 23.67 -15.91 1.75
C PRO A 720 22.30 -15.76 1.07
N MET A 721 21.22 -16.18 1.73
CA MET A 721 19.84 -15.99 1.24
C MET A 721 19.46 -14.50 1.15
N ALA A 722 20.12 -13.66 1.94
CA ALA A 722 19.96 -12.21 1.90
C ALA A 722 21.11 -11.57 1.13
N LEU A 723 20.81 -11.00 -0.04
CA LEU A 723 21.75 -10.25 -0.87
C LEU A 723 21.41 -8.75 -0.80
N THR A 724 22.35 -7.93 -0.35
CA THR A 724 22.21 -6.48 -0.25
C THR A 724 22.96 -5.78 -1.38
N LEU A 725 22.23 -5.18 -2.31
CA LEU A 725 22.75 -4.35 -3.40
C LEU A 725 22.64 -2.87 -3.02
N SER A 726 23.76 -2.16 -2.96
CA SER A 726 23.80 -0.72 -2.67
C SER A 726 24.16 0.06 -3.93
N PHE A 727 23.25 0.92 -4.38
CA PHE A 727 23.42 1.76 -5.56
C PHE A 727 23.85 3.16 -5.12
N SER A 728 24.90 3.70 -5.75
CA SER A 728 25.42 5.04 -5.41
C SER A 728 24.54 6.20 -5.90
N VAL A 729 23.47 5.89 -6.63
CA VAL A 729 22.49 6.82 -7.21
C VAL A 729 21.09 6.26 -6.96
N SER A 730 20.09 7.13 -6.84
CA SER A 730 18.71 6.69 -6.66
C SER A 730 18.23 5.93 -7.89
N LEU A 731 17.59 4.78 -7.66
CA LEU A 731 16.95 4.02 -8.73
C LEU A 731 15.73 4.74 -9.32
N GLY A 732 15.25 5.82 -8.71
CA GLY A 732 14.26 6.71 -9.32
C GLY A 732 14.85 7.59 -10.44
N LEU A 733 16.15 7.86 -10.40
CA LEU A 733 16.89 8.56 -11.47
C LEU A 733 17.41 7.60 -12.53
N LEU A 734 18.02 6.51 -12.10
CA LEU A 734 18.59 5.48 -12.97
C LEU A 734 17.99 4.12 -12.61
N PRO A 735 16.80 3.79 -13.16
CA PRO A 735 16.16 2.50 -12.97
C PRO A 735 17.08 1.36 -13.44
N VAL A 736 17.05 0.22 -12.75
CA VAL A 736 17.88 -0.94 -13.08
C VAL A 736 17.00 -2.15 -13.38
N LEU A 737 17.25 -2.82 -14.50
CA LEU A 737 16.66 -4.12 -14.79
C LEU A 737 17.41 -5.18 -13.98
N LEU A 738 16.73 -5.77 -13.01
CA LEU A 738 17.25 -6.87 -12.21
C LEU A 738 16.63 -8.18 -12.70
N SER A 739 17.47 -9.13 -13.14
CA SER A 739 17.03 -10.47 -13.55
C SER A 739 17.68 -11.54 -12.69
N LEU A 740 16.86 -12.37 -12.07
CA LEU A 740 17.29 -13.54 -11.30
C LEU A 740 17.00 -14.79 -12.13
N ARG A 741 18.06 -15.55 -12.39
CA ARG A 741 17.99 -16.81 -13.14
C ARG A 741 18.58 -17.93 -12.32
N THR A 742 17.82 -19.00 -12.15
CA THR A 742 18.29 -20.24 -11.54
C THR A 742 19.25 -20.93 -12.51
N THR A 743 20.52 -21.07 -12.12
CA THR A 743 21.55 -21.76 -12.92
C THR A 743 21.59 -23.27 -12.66
N GLY A 744 21.03 -23.72 -11.53
CA GLY A 744 20.88 -25.13 -11.18
C GLY A 744 20.42 -25.31 -9.72
N CYS A 745 20.09 -26.55 -9.32
CA CYS A 745 19.69 -26.90 -7.96
C CYS A 745 20.62 -27.94 -7.30
N GLY A 746 21.91 -27.93 -7.67
CA GLY A 746 22.95 -28.77 -7.05
C GLY A 746 22.81 -30.28 -7.22
N ILE A 747 21.95 -30.73 -8.14
CA ILE A 747 21.80 -32.14 -8.47
C ILE A 747 22.99 -32.60 -9.31
N LYS A 748 23.93 -33.32 -8.66
CA LYS A 748 25.04 -34.02 -9.32
C LYS A 748 24.50 -35.15 -10.20
N ASN A 749 24.74 -35.03 -11.50
CA ASN A 749 24.60 -35.98 -12.62
C ASN A 749 23.75 -37.24 -12.43
N ILE A 750 22.59 -37.27 -13.07
CA ILE A 750 21.99 -38.48 -13.65
C ILE A 750 21.60 -38.14 -15.09
N GLY A 751 22.47 -38.46 -16.06
CA GLY A 751 22.19 -38.49 -17.50
C GLY A 751 22.07 -37.14 -18.24
N ASP A 752 22.74 -37.05 -19.39
CA ASP A 752 22.79 -35.87 -20.29
C ASP A 752 21.54 -35.65 -21.15
N GLN A 753 20.35 -35.96 -20.65
CA GLN A 753 19.12 -35.65 -21.37
C GLN A 753 18.25 -34.66 -20.59
N ILE A 754 18.32 -33.42 -21.11
CA ILE A 754 17.37 -32.31 -20.98
C ILE A 754 17.72 -31.26 -19.90
N GLU A 755 18.72 -30.42 -20.16
CA GLU A 755 19.09 -29.25 -19.32
C GLU A 755 17.94 -28.23 -19.15
N ALA A 756 17.10 -28.03 -20.18
CA ALA A 756 15.97 -27.11 -20.11
C ALA A 756 14.88 -27.57 -19.12
N ASP A 757 14.59 -28.87 -19.09
CA ASP A 757 13.63 -29.47 -18.15
C ASP A 757 14.22 -29.52 -16.74
N LYS A 758 15.55 -29.70 -16.60
CA LYS A 758 16.26 -29.60 -15.31
C LYS A 758 16.13 -28.22 -14.69
N ASN A 759 16.32 -27.15 -15.46
CA ASN A 759 16.18 -25.77 -14.97
C ASN A 759 14.73 -25.46 -14.58
N ASN A 760 13.76 -25.92 -15.38
CA ASN A 760 12.34 -25.80 -15.02
C ASN A 760 12.03 -26.55 -13.72
N LEU A 761 12.48 -27.79 -13.56
CA LEU A 761 12.31 -28.57 -12.32
C LEU A 761 12.96 -27.92 -11.10
N CYS A 762 14.15 -27.34 -11.25
CA CYS A 762 14.82 -26.59 -10.18
C CYS A 762 14.03 -25.34 -9.78
N LYS A 763 13.47 -24.61 -10.77
CA LYS A 763 12.61 -23.44 -10.53
C LYS A 763 11.36 -23.79 -9.72
N LEU A 764 10.76 -24.96 -9.94
CA LEU A 764 9.59 -25.44 -9.17
C LEU A 764 9.88 -25.66 -7.67
N ARG A 765 11.16 -25.75 -7.27
CA ARG A 765 11.58 -26.06 -5.88
C ARG A 765 12.09 -24.86 -5.10
N CYS A 766 12.25 -23.70 -5.74
CA CYS A 766 12.76 -22.49 -5.10
C CYS A 766 11.60 -21.54 -4.78
N PHE A 767 11.75 -20.75 -3.71
CA PHE A 767 10.87 -19.61 -3.53
C PHE A 767 11.07 -18.62 -4.68
N PRO A 768 9.97 -18.03 -5.21
CA PRO A 768 10.08 -16.81 -5.98
C PRO A 768 10.78 -15.74 -5.12
N PRO A 769 11.85 -15.12 -5.60
CA PRO A 769 12.60 -14.15 -4.82
C PRO A 769 11.80 -12.86 -4.64
N VAL A 770 12.10 -12.14 -3.56
CA VAL A 770 11.47 -10.86 -3.22
C VAL A 770 12.55 -9.81 -3.07
N ALA A 771 12.38 -8.64 -3.69
CA ALA A 771 13.22 -7.49 -3.39
C ALA A 771 12.48 -6.46 -2.53
N LEU A 772 13.24 -5.95 -1.58
CA LEU A 772 12.88 -4.86 -0.71
C LEU A 772 13.80 -3.69 -1.07
N ALA A 773 13.30 -2.75 -1.87
CA ALA A 773 14.03 -1.55 -2.25
C ALA A 773 13.74 -0.44 -1.25
N TRP A 774 14.79 0.15 -0.68
CA TRP A 774 14.70 1.23 0.29
C TRP A 774 15.17 2.56 -0.29
N ASP A 775 14.39 3.59 -0.03
CA ASP A 775 14.71 4.97 -0.33
C ASP A 775 14.46 5.87 0.89
N SER A 776 15.30 6.90 1.04
CA SER A 776 15.22 7.85 2.15
C SER A 776 13.94 8.70 2.15
N VAL A 777 13.38 8.96 0.96
CA VAL A 777 12.20 9.83 0.80
C VAL A 777 10.92 9.00 0.76
N SER A 778 10.85 8.02 -0.13
CA SER A 778 9.63 7.25 -0.39
C SER A 778 9.45 6.01 0.50
N GLY A 779 10.46 5.67 1.30
CA GLY A 779 10.44 4.53 2.21
C GLY A 779 10.73 3.20 1.52
N ILE A 780 10.05 2.14 1.97
CA ILE A 780 10.20 0.79 1.41
C ILE A 780 9.25 0.55 0.23
N HIS A 781 9.79 -0.10 -0.79
CA HIS A 781 9.06 -0.68 -1.91
C HIS A 781 9.30 -2.18 -1.92
N ILE A 782 8.20 -2.95 -1.90
CA ILE A 782 8.26 -4.40 -1.95
C ILE A 782 7.90 -4.86 -3.35
N ILE A 783 8.78 -5.63 -3.97
CA ILE A 783 8.60 -6.19 -5.31
C ILE A 783 8.59 -7.72 -5.15
N PRO A 784 7.41 -8.36 -5.13
CA PRO A 784 7.31 -9.81 -5.02
C PRO A 784 7.54 -10.50 -6.37
N ASN A 785 8.00 -11.75 -6.34
CA ASN A 785 8.14 -12.63 -7.52
C ASN A 785 9.11 -12.12 -8.62
N ILE A 786 10.32 -11.71 -8.23
CA ILE A 786 11.27 -11.09 -9.18
C ILE A 786 12.00 -12.13 -10.02
N TYR A 787 11.59 -12.30 -11.27
CA TYR A 787 12.38 -13.06 -12.25
C TYR A 787 13.17 -12.14 -13.19
N SER A 788 12.51 -11.09 -13.66
CA SER A 788 13.10 -10.05 -14.50
C SER A 788 12.23 -8.81 -14.37
N GLU A 789 12.57 -7.92 -13.46
CA GLU A 789 11.80 -6.71 -13.18
C GLU A 789 12.69 -5.47 -13.19
N THR A 790 12.13 -4.35 -13.64
CA THR A 790 12.81 -3.06 -13.54
C THR A 790 12.60 -2.55 -12.12
N VAL A 791 13.67 -2.57 -11.32
CA VAL A 791 13.66 -2.02 -9.96
C VAL A 791 13.82 -0.51 -10.06
N VAL A 792 12.85 0.18 -9.49
CA VAL A 792 12.75 1.64 -9.52
C VAL A 792 12.07 2.09 -8.22
N VAL A 793 12.50 3.23 -7.69
CA VAL A 793 11.97 3.82 -6.45
C VAL A 793 11.44 5.23 -6.72
N ASP A 794 10.58 5.73 -5.84
CA ASP A 794 9.98 7.06 -6.00
C ASP A 794 10.84 8.19 -5.42
N SER A 795 12.10 8.26 -5.83
CA SER A 795 12.99 9.39 -5.51
C SER A 795 13.29 10.22 -6.76
N SER A 796 13.08 11.53 -6.64
CA SER A 796 13.57 12.53 -7.59
C SER A 796 14.99 12.98 -7.19
N PRO A 797 15.80 13.59 -8.08
CA PRO A 797 17.12 14.08 -7.70
C PRO A 797 17.03 15.10 -6.57
N ALA A 798 18.11 15.17 -5.81
CA ALA A 798 18.40 16.25 -4.89
C ALA A 798 18.16 17.61 -5.56
N THR A 799 17.25 18.42 -5.00
CA THR A 799 17.42 19.88 -5.08
C THR A 799 18.68 20.25 -4.29
N TRP A 800 19.27 21.42 -4.55
CA TRP A 800 20.57 21.84 -3.98
C TRP A 800 20.73 21.72 -2.45
N ASP A 801 19.65 21.49 -1.70
CA ASP A 801 19.62 21.35 -0.24
C ASP A 801 19.60 19.90 0.29
N SER A 802 19.89 18.87 -0.52
CA SER A 802 19.85 17.48 -0.03
C SER A 802 20.99 17.15 0.93
N HIS A 803 20.68 16.49 2.05
CA HIS A 803 21.69 15.93 2.96
C HIS A 803 22.54 14.84 2.28
N GLN A 804 23.82 14.76 2.63
CA GLN A 804 24.73 13.69 2.17
C GLN A 804 24.14 12.30 2.45
N GLY A 805 23.87 11.52 1.41
CA GLY A 805 23.31 10.15 1.51
C GLY A 805 21.90 9.98 0.94
N ALA A 806 21.17 11.06 0.65
CA ALA A 806 19.81 11.00 0.08
C ALA A 806 19.75 10.40 -1.35
N GLU A 807 20.89 10.27 -2.02
CA GLU A 807 20.98 9.77 -3.39
C GLU A 807 21.28 8.26 -3.49
N LYS A 808 21.24 7.50 -2.39
CA LYS A 808 21.52 6.06 -2.42
C LYS A 808 20.25 5.23 -2.32
N THR A 809 20.14 4.19 -3.15
CA THR A 809 19.10 3.17 -3.01
C THR A 809 19.75 1.87 -2.57
N THR A 810 19.16 1.20 -1.57
CA THR A 810 19.59 -0.13 -1.14
C THR A 810 18.49 -1.12 -1.47
N VAL A 811 18.84 -2.23 -2.11
CA VAL A 811 17.91 -3.30 -2.47
C VAL A 811 18.35 -4.57 -1.77
N LEU A 812 17.52 -5.06 -0.85
CA LEU A 812 17.68 -6.36 -0.23
C LEU A 812 16.88 -7.38 -1.04
N VAL A 813 17.55 -8.38 -1.60
CA VAL A 813 16.95 -9.50 -2.30
C VAL A 813 16.96 -10.72 -1.38
N LEU A 814 15.79 -11.34 -1.23
CA LEU A 814 15.52 -12.54 -0.41
C LEU A 814 15.03 -13.70 -1.27
#